data_AF-A0A932BQ58-F1
#
_entry.id   AF-A0A932BQ58-F1
#
_cell.length_a   1.000
_cell.length_b   1.000
_cell.length_c   1.000
_cell.angle_alpha   90.00
_cell.angle_beta   90.00
_cell.angle_gamma   90.00
#
_symmetry.space_group_name_H-M   'P 1'
#
loop_
_entity.id
_entity.type
_entity.pdbx_description
1 polymer ?
#
loop_
_entity_poly.entity_id
_entity_poly.type
_entity_poly.pdbx_seq_one_letter_code
_entity_poly.pdbx_strand_id
1 'polypeptide(L)'
;MWDGGTSIHLSGLSADLAVQLFEQKIQRALSDEEKTVVAKICSSLKYNPLHIVQAAESGVDLRQVQSEQSLYQQVLAAIPESEKPALTLLATIGSAPLPIEHISVILNEKNPQAVLDDLLRRNLVEAHSPRYSIAEGFGRYIVETWNISQWQDAVIKYFVNWTSRSVSDVQVLDAAEALFSVLGFASAQERWREVLQIGRSIESALIYNSQWGDWNRLLNILLQAARALGDRFAEAWVLHQMGSRALALKDVAQAKELLSRALEIRKAIGDKVGIQATQHNLQHMIGKIGGGSNSCLRWFTCGGISALVLAGIVILVVIFWPHPSAPPQIVTDTTIVPATTEIPVTITLSDTLMPSETPTPSLTPTFTATYTPVAPALDLSVIVPDISQKSPMLYQSKDGQNYFEVPVNVSVVNKGPVAINDGFDFVIYFSGTDGYHASDFRIDGSPNYQSDAYQQSIAVGQTIPILVWMKIPITYQGSQLSIFARVGECEKKVFQCQYHDINVKIPSTVFDFISYAPKFNWYGIDPNASDNYSLQLKFGSSINDSIGSVAFENGQFLEDKSQPDEVLRTHPRWVADGQVIGVYDLTGMSFQKGDMLAIRVGYLAGAGQSDGVTFSVSCQTPFYKSFARIFQNSNIVNVQDNNDGIVRDAVVLLPDIVTNGNCPYFYLMVDAGPSPNSDWAVWVSAFIERP
;
A
#
# COMPACT_ATOMS: atom_id res chain seq x y z
N MET A 1 2.09 -32.15 -30.27
CA MET A 1 3.20 -31.71 -31.16
C MET A 1 4.50 -31.90 -30.38
N TRP A 2 5.65 -32.03 -31.05
CA TRP A 2 7.01 -32.24 -30.49
C TRP A 2 7.59 -33.67 -30.39
N ASP A 3 7.04 -34.69 -31.05
CA ASP A 3 7.65 -36.05 -31.14
C ASP A 3 8.40 -36.32 -32.46
N GLY A 4 9.05 -35.30 -33.06
CA GLY A 4 9.61 -35.41 -34.42
C GLY A 4 10.82 -34.53 -34.75
N GLY A 5 11.52 -34.00 -33.74
CA GLY A 5 12.72 -33.19 -33.96
C GLY A 5 13.96 -34.05 -34.26
N THR A 6 14.68 -33.75 -35.35
CA THR A 6 16.01 -34.31 -35.61
C THR A 6 17.07 -33.28 -35.27
N SER A 7 17.95 -33.58 -34.32
CA SER A 7 19.09 -32.70 -33.99
C SER A 7 20.17 -32.81 -35.05
N ILE A 8 20.58 -31.68 -35.64
CA ILE A 8 21.69 -31.61 -36.60
C ILE A 8 22.85 -30.90 -35.90
N HIS A 9 23.95 -31.63 -35.70
CA HIS A 9 25.15 -31.07 -35.08
C HIS A 9 25.95 -30.23 -36.10
N LEU A 10 26.07 -28.93 -35.85
CA LEU A 10 26.91 -28.04 -36.64
C LEU A 10 28.35 -28.04 -36.08
N SER A 11 29.33 -28.40 -36.90
CA SER A 11 30.74 -28.58 -36.49
C SER A 11 31.66 -27.42 -36.93
N GLY A 12 31.11 -26.23 -37.19
CA GLY A 12 31.82 -25.11 -37.79
C GLY A 12 31.84 -25.16 -39.33
N LEU A 13 32.64 -24.28 -39.94
CA LEU A 13 32.84 -24.20 -41.38
C LEU A 13 33.87 -25.22 -41.89
N SER A 14 33.89 -25.48 -43.20
CA SER A 14 35.06 -26.09 -43.83
C SER A 14 36.25 -25.12 -43.81
N ALA A 15 37.48 -25.63 -43.91
CA ALA A 15 38.68 -24.81 -43.90
C ALA A 15 38.66 -23.73 -45.01
N ASP A 16 38.21 -24.08 -46.21
CA ASP A 16 38.11 -23.15 -47.34
C ASP A 16 37.08 -22.04 -47.08
N LEU A 17 35.89 -22.40 -46.57
CA LEU A 17 34.85 -21.43 -46.22
C LEU A 17 35.26 -20.54 -45.04
N ALA A 18 36.05 -21.06 -44.10
CA ALA A 18 36.57 -20.29 -42.98
C ALA A 18 37.57 -19.22 -43.43
N VAL A 19 38.50 -19.56 -44.34
CA VAL A 19 39.43 -18.57 -44.93
C VAL A 19 38.68 -17.59 -45.83
N GLN A 20 37.71 -18.04 -46.61
CA GLN A 20 36.88 -17.17 -47.46
C GLN A 20 36.05 -16.17 -46.65
N LEU A 21 35.46 -16.60 -45.52
CA LEU A 21 34.77 -15.71 -44.59
C LEU A 21 35.72 -14.66 -44.02
N PHE A 22 36.97 -15.05 -43.70
CA PHE A 22 37.99 -14.11 -43.22
C PHE A 22 38.32 -13.05 -44.29
N GLU A 23 38.59 -13.45 -45.54
CA GLU A 23 38.82 -12.54 -46.68
C GLU A 23 37.64 -11.57 -46.90
N GLN A 24 36.40 -12.10 -46.83
CA GLN A 24 35.18 -11.31 -46.96
C GLN A 24 35.07 -10.23 -45.86
N LYS A 25 35.47 -10.54 -44.63
CA LYS A 25 35.38 -9.63 -43.49
C LYS A 25 36.46 -8.56 -43.45
N ILE A 26 37.70 -8.88 -43.83
CA ILE A 26 38.75 -7.86 -44.03
C ILE A 26 38.61 -7.06 -45.33
N GLN A 27 37.61 -7.38 -46.16
CA GLN A 27 37.30 -6.75 -47.45
C GLN A 27 38.48 -6.70 -48.44
N ARG A 28 39.39 -7.69 -48.36
CA ARG A 28 40.51 -7.87 -49.29
C ARG A 28 40.90 -9.34 -49.41
N ALA A 29 41.56 -9.67 -50.52
CA ALA A 29 42.25 -10.96 -50.64
C ALA A 29 43.45 -11.03 -49.68
N LEU A 30 43.72 -12.24 -49.19
CA LEU A 30 44.94 -12.60 -48.46
C LEU A 30 46.00 -13.08 -49.45
N SER A 31 47.27 -12.75 -49.19
CA SER A 31 48.40 -13.38 -49.89
C SER A 31 48.55 -14.85 -49.49
N ASP A 32 49.31 -15.66 -50.24
CA ASP A 32 49.47 -17.09 -49.93
C ASP A 32 50.16 -17.33 -48.57
N GLU A 33 51.05 -16.43 -48.17
CA GLU A 33 51.67 -16.41 -46.83
C GLU A 33 50.62 -16.12 -45.75
N GLU A 34 49.76 -15.11 -45.97
CA GLU A 34 48.69 -14.75 -45.04
C GLU A 34 47.61 -15.83 -44.95
N LYS A 35 47.24 -16.48 -46.07
CA LYS A 35 46.33 -17.63 -46.10
C LYS A 35 46.84 -18.78 -45.24
N THR A 36 48.15 -19.02 -45.25
CA THR A 36 48.79 -20.03 -44.40
C THR A 36 48.69 -19.68 -42.91
N VAL A 37 48.75 -18.39 -42.56
CA VAL A 37 48.54 -17.91 -41.18
C VAL A 37 47.06 -17.99 -40.80
N VAL A 38 46.15 -17.45 -41.62
CA VAL A 38 44.71 -17.44 -41.37
C VAL A 38 44.12 -18.85 -41.31
N ALA A 39 44.58 -19.80 -42.13
CA ALA A 39 44.17 -21.20 -42.02
C ALA A 39 44.53 -21.81 -40.65
N LYS A 40 45.69 -21.46 -40.06
CA LYS A 40 46.07 -21.87 -38.70
C LYS A 40 45.22 -21.17 -37.63
N ILE A 41 44.86 -19.91 -37.82
CA ILE A 41 43.93 -19.20 -36.93
C ILE A 41 42.56 -19.89 -36.97
N CYS A 42 41.97 -20.06 -38.16
CA CYS A 42 40.68 -20.71 -38.34
C CYS A 42 40.63 -22.12 -37.74
N SER A 43 41.69 -22.91 -37.87
CA SER A 43 41.77 -24.24 -37.22
C SER A 43 41.89 -24.15 -35.70
N SER A 44 42.64 -23.18 -35.18
CA SER A 44 42.76 -22.90 -33.73
C SER A 44 41.43 -22.43 -33.12
N LEU A 45 40.61 -21.70 -33.90
CA LEU A 45 39.26 -21.26 -33.57
C LEU A 45 38.18 -22.32 -33.84
N LYS A 46 38.59 -23.59 -34.10
CA LYS A 46 37.71 -24.74 -34.41
C LYS A 46 36.71 -24.48 -35.54
N TYR A 47 37.08 -23.60 -36.48
CA TYR A 47 36.25 -23.14 -37.59
C TYR A 47 34.89 -22.52 -37.19
N ASN A 48 34.77 -21.98 -35.98
CA ASN A 48 33.56 -21.27 -35.53
C ASN A 48 33.39 -19.95 -36.33
N PRO A 49 32.26 -19.74 -37.05
CA PRO A 49 32.03 -18.53 -37.85
C PRO A 49 32.17 -17.23 -37.04
N LEU A 50 31.62 -17.18 -35.83
CA LEU A 50 31.61 -15.96 -35.01
C LEU A 50 33.04 -15.57 -34.59
N HIS A 51 33.83 -16.55 -34.12
CA HIS A 51 35.24 -16.33 -33.77
C HIS A 51 36.08 -15.88 -34.98
N ILE A 52 35.79 -16.41 -36.18
CA ILE A 52 36.46 -15.99 -37.43
C ILE A 52 36.15 -14.53 -37.76
N VAL A 53 34.88 -14.12 -37.65
CA VAL A 53 34.46 -12.73 -37.87
C VAL A 53 35.11 -11.79 -36.85
N GLN A 54 35.08 -12.14 -35.57
CA GLN A 54 35.73 -11.37 -34.50
C GLN A 54 37.23 -11.21 -34.74
N ALA A 55 37.93 -12.28 -35.12
CA ALA A 55 39.35 -12.22 -35.47
C ALA A 55 39.64 -11.29 -36.65
N ALA A 56 38.87 -11.40 -37.73
CA ALA A 56 39.02 -10.58 -38.93
C ALA A 56 38.77 -9.08 -38.66
N GLU A 57 37.74 -8.75 -37.90
CA GLU A 57 37.32 -7.36 -37.65
C GLU A 57 38.10 -6.67 -36.51
N SER A 58 38.77 -7.44 -35.64
CA SER A 58 39.49 -6.90 -34.48
C SER A 58 40.79 -6.14 -34.79
N GLY A 59 41.36 -6.30 -35.99
CA GLY A 59 42.61 -5.63 -36.39
C GLY A 59 43.87 -6.10 -35.65
N VAL A 60 43.82 -7.23 -34.93
CA VAL A 60 44.98 -7.80 -34.20
C VAL A 60 46.05 -8.35 -35.14
N ASP A 61 47.30 -8.46 -34.66
CA ASP A 61 48.38 -9.08 -35.43
C ASP A 61 48.16 -10.59 -35.54
N LEU A 62 47.69 -11.02 -36.72
CA LEU A 62 47.38 -12.41 -37.06
C LEU A 62 48.56 -13.36 -36.80
N ARG A 63 49.80 -12.88 -36.80
CA ARG A 63 50.99 -13.70 -36.51
C ARG A 63 51.10 -14.09 -35.03
N GLN A 64 50.43 -13.38 -34.14
CA GLN A 64 50.47 -13.58 -32.69
C GLN A 64 49.28 -14.42 -32.18
N VAL A 65 48.26 -14.66 -33.00
CA VAL A 65 47.11 -15.51 -32.65
C VAL A 65 47.47 -16.99 -32.81
N GLN A 66 47.75 -17.65 -31.69
CA GLN A 66 48.15 -19.07 -31.60
C GLN A 66 47.05 -19.99 -31.05
N SER A 67 45.99 -19.42 -30.47
CA SER A 67 44.86 -20.09 -29.82
C SER A 67 43.68 -19.14 -29.64
N GLU A 68 42.48 -19.68 -29.38
CA GLU A 68 41.29 -18.90 -28.96
C GLU A 68 41.62 -17.94 -27.80
N GLN A 69 42.36 -18.42 -26.80
CA GLN A 69 42.74 -17.63 -25.62
C GLN A 69 43.66 -16.44 -25.97
N SER A 70 44.62 -16.64 -26.89
CA SER A 70 45.49 -15.55 -27.38
C SER A 70 44.76 -14.56 -28.29
N LEU A 71 43.67 -14.98 -28.95
CA LEU A 71 42.79 -14.06 -29.67
C LEU A 71 42.06 -13.17 -28.66
N TYR A 72 41.33 -13.77 -27.71
CA TYR A 72 40.57 -13.02 -26.71
C TYR A 72 41.46 -12.01 -25.96
N GLN A 73 42.69 -12.40 -25.59
CA GLN A 73 43.65 -11.49 -24.98
C GLN A 73 43.96 -10.25 -25.82
N GLN A 74 44.27 -10.43 -27.11
CA GLN A 74 44.62 -9.31 -28.00
C GLN A 74 43.42 -8.44 -28.33
N VAL A 75 42.27 -9.06 -28.61
CA VAL A 75 41.02 -8.34 -28.90
C VAL A 75 40.64 -7.47 -27.71
N LEU A 76 40.62 -8.02 -26.49
CA LEU A 76 40.26 -7.29 -25.28
C LEU A 76 41.29 -6.24 -24.85
N ALA A 77 42.58 -6.44 -25.19
CA ALA A 77 43.63 -5.45 -24.95
C ALA A 77 43.52 -4.21 -25.85
N ALA A 78 42.90 -4.32 -27.02
CA ALA A 78 42.70 -3.22 -27.96
C ALA A 78 41.46 -2.34 -27.63
N ILE A 79 40.67 -2.70 -26.62
CA ILE A 79 39.40 -2.03 -26.28
C ILE A 79 39.65 -0.77 -25.44
N PRO A 80 39.00 0.37 -25.78
CA PRO A 80 39.02 1.57 -24.95
C PRO A 80 38.57 1.33 -23.50
N GLU A 81 39.25 1.95 -22.54
CA GLU A 81 38.93 1.82 -21.11
C GLU A 81 37.48 2.21 -20.76
N SER A 82 36.84 3.07 -21.56
CA SER A 82 35.43 3.45 -21.41
C SER A 82 34.43 2.34 -21.74
N GLU A 83 34.81 1.36 -22.57
CA GLU A 83 33.92 0.27 -22.99
C GLU A 83 34.06 -0.98 -22.08
N LYS A 84 35.20 -1.14 -21.40
CA LYS A 84 35.47 -2.27 -20.51
C LYS A 84 34.45 -2.44 -19.37
N PRO A 85 33.89 -1.38 -18.75
CA PRO A 85 32.82 -1.52 -17.75
C PRO A 85 31.60 -2.28 -18.27
N ALA A 86 31.14 -1.96 -19.49
CA ALA A 86 29.98 -2.63 -20.11
C ALA A 86 30.26 -4.11 -20.38
N LEU A 87 31.44 -4.44 -20.91
CA LEU A 87 31.86 -5.83 -21.09
C LEU A 87 31.99 -6.59 -19.77
N THR A 88 32.53 -5.95 -18.73
CA THR A 88 32.70 -6.59 -17.41
C THR A 88 31.34 -6.86 -16.75
N LEU A 89 30.39 -5.93 -16.87
CA LEU A 89 29.01 -6.12 -16.42
C LEU A 89 28.34 -7.28 -17.16
N LEU A 90 28.38 -7.30 -18.50
CA LEU A 90 27.77 -8.37 -19.28
C LEU A 90 28.45 -9.73 -19.03
N ALA A 91 29.78 -9.79 -18.92
CA ALA A 91 30.50 -11.00 -18.52
C ALA A 91 30.16 -11.47 -17.09
N THR A 92 29.83 -10.53 -16.19
CA THR A 92 29.37 -10.85 -14.82
C THR A 92 27.98 -11.49 -14.81
N ILE A 93 27.07 -11.05 -15.70
CA ILE A 93 25.78 -11.72 -15.94
C ILE A 93 25.97 -13.04 -16.72
N GLY A 94 27.05 -13.16 -17.49
CA GLY A 94 27.33 -14.30 -18.35
C GLY A 94 26.51 -14.26 -19.64
N SER A 95 26.15 -15.42 -20.18
CA SER A 95 25.42 -15.53 -21.45
C SER A 95 23.97 -15.01 -21.40
N ALA A 96 23.43 -14.74 -20.21
CA ALA A 96 22.05 -14.30 -20.06
C ALA A 96 21.86 -12.85 -20.57
N PRO A 97 20.81 -12.56 -21.36
CA PRO A 97 20.55 -11.22 -21.86
C PRO A 97 20.08 -10.28 -20.74
N LEU A 98 20.77 -9.15 -20.56
CA LEU A 98 20.43 -8.09 -19.61
C LEU A 98 19.71 -6.92 -20.33
N PRO A 99 18.52 -6.49 -19.88
CA PRO A 99 17.85 -5.30 -20.40
C PRO A 99 18.67 -4.00 -20.28
N ILE A 100 18.60 -3.15 -21.31
CA ILE A 100 19.41 -1.91 -21.38
C ILE A 100 19.13 -0.93 -20.24
N GLU A 101 17.92 -0.88 -19.70
CA GLU A 101 17.59 -0.05 -18.54
C GLU A 101 18.35 -0.47 -17.29
N HIS A 102 18.65 -1.76 -17.13
CA HIS A 102 19.51 -2.25 -16.03
C HIS A 102 20.99 -1.94 -16.31
N ILE A 103 21.45 -2.13 -17.55
CA ILE A 103 22.81 -1.74 -17.98
C ILE A 103 23.06 -0.26 -17.68
N SER A 104 22.12 0.60 -18.06
CA SER A 104 22.18 2.06 -17.88
C SER A 104 22.39 2.46 -16.42
N VAL A 105 21.61 1.88 -15.50
CA VAL A 105 21.66 2.23 -14.07
C VAL A 105 22.89 1.64 -13.38
N ILE A 106 23.30 0.41 -13.73
CA ILE A 106 24.46 -0.24 -13.10
C ILE A 106 25.78 0.41 -13.55
N LEU A 107 25.91 0.77 -14.84
CA LEU A 107 27.09 1.47 -15.36
C LEU A 107 27.15 2.94 -14.92
N ASN A 108 26.01 3.57 -14.61
CA ASN A 108 25.89 5.02 -14.40
C ASN A 108 26.44 5.83 -15.59
N GLU A 109 26.26 5.30 -16.81
CA GLU A 109 26.72 5.89 -18.06
C GLU A 109 25.63 6.79 -18.66
N LYS A 110 26.02 7.93 -19.25
CA LYS A 110 25.09 8.90 -19.87
C LYS A 110 24.61 8.46 -21.24
N ASN A 111 25.40 7.68 -21.98
CA ASN A 111 25.01 7.12 -23.27
C ASN A 111 25.42 5.64 -23.41
N PRO A 112 24.76 4.73 -22.68
CA PRO A 112 25.08 3.30 -22.73
C PRO A 112 24.79 2.69 -24.10
N GLN A 113 23.84 3.24 -24.87
CA GLN A 113 23.54 2.77 -26.22
C GLN A 113 24.74 2.92 -27.16
N ALA A 114 25.43 4.07 -27.17
CA ALA A 114 26.60 4.27 -28.02
C ALA A 114 27.74 3.28 -27.69
N VAL A 115 27.98 3.03 -26.41
CA VAL A 115 28.97 2.02 -25.95
C VAL A 115 28.58 0.62 -26.43
N LEU A 116 27.31 0.24 -26.31
CA LEU A 116 26.81 -1.04 -26.80
C LEU A 116 26.88 -1.15 -28.33
N ASP A 117 26.62 -0.07 -29.06
CA ASP A 117 26.73 -0.02 -30.52
C ASP A 117 28.19 -0.16 -31.01
N ASP A 118 29.17 0.40 -30.27
CA ASP A 118 30.60 0.19 -30.53
C ASP A 118 31.01 -1.27 -30.28
N LEU A 119 30.54 -1.87 -29.18
CA LEU A 119 30.81 -3.27 -28.84
C LEU A 119 30.13 -4.26 -29.80
N LEU A 120 28.91 -3.97 -30.26
CA LEU A 120 28.19 -4.71 -31.30
C LEU A 120 28.96 -4.68 -32.62
N ARG A 121 29.45 -3.50 -33.03
CA ARG A 121 30.26 -3.33 -34.25
C ARG A 121 31.58 -4.10 -34.22
N ARG A 122 32.06 -4.53 -33.06
CA ARG A 122 33.24 -5.41 -32.89
C ARG A 122 32.88 -6.86 -32.55
N ASN A 123 31.59 -7.23 -32.60
CA ASN A 123 31.06 -8.56 -32.29
C ASN A 123 31.44 -9.07 -30.88
N LEU A 124 31.54 -8.17 -29.89
CA LEU A 124 31.91 -8.49 -28.50
C LEU A 124 30.70 -8.70 -27.58
N VAL A 125 29.54 -8.21 -28.01
CA VAL A 125 28.23 -8.38 -27.37
C VAL A 125 27.22 -8.76 -28.43
N GLU A 126 26.09 -9.32 -28.01
CA GLU A 126 24.97 -9.71 -28.87
C GLU A 126 23.71 -8.93 -28.47
N ALA A 127 22.87 -8.59 -29.45
CA ALA A 127 21.63 -7.85 -29.24
C ALA A 127 20.39 -8.74 -29.35
N HIS A 128 19.56 -8.70 -28.31
CA HIS A 128 18.28 -9.39 -28.14
C HIS A 128 17.20 -8.34 -27.83
N SER A 129 17.16 -7.29 -28.68
CA SER A 129 16.59 -5.96 -28.42
C SER A 129 15.30 -5.95 -27.57
N PRO A 130 15.24 -5.16 -26.47
CA PRO A 130 16.21 -4.16 -26.00
C PRO A 130 17.27 -4.71 -25.02
N ARG A 131 17.57 -6.02 -25.08
CA ARG A 131 18.48 -6.70 -24.14
C ARG A 131 19.82 -7.03 -24.82
N TYR A 132 20.88 -7.17 -24.02
CA TYR A 132 22.24 -7.42 -24.51
C TYR A 132 22.92 -8.52 -23.69
N SER A 133 23.69 -9.39 -24.35
CA SER A 133 24.53 -10.41 -23.69
C SER A 133 25.99 -10.26 -24.12
N ILE A 134 26.92 -10.82 -23.35
CA ILE A 134 28.31 -10.97 -23.81
C ILE A 134 28.34 -11.98 -24.98
N ALA A 135 29.18 -11.75 -25.99
CA ALA A 135 29.35 -12.72 -27.07
C ALA A 135 29.99 -14.02 -26.57
N GLU A 136 29.73 -15.13 -27.26
CA GLU A 136 30.24 -16.45 -26.88
C GLU A 136 31.77 -16.46 -26.70
N GLY A 137 32.25 -17.22 -25.71
CA GLY A 137 33.68 -17.36 -25.38
C GLY A 137 34.26 -16.21 -24.56
N PHE A 138 34.00 -14.95 -24.93
CA PHE A 138 34.56 -13.77 -24.26
C PHE A 138 34.18 -13.68 -22.78
N GLY A 139 32.91 -13.97 -22.43
CA GLY A 139 32.45 -13.90 -21.04
C GLY A 139 33.27 -14.78 -20.10
N ARG A 140 33.58 -16.01 -20.51
CA ARG A 140 34.41 -16.93 -19.74
C ARG A 140 35.84 -16.40 -19.58
N TYR A 141 36.45 -15.92 -20.67
CA TYR A 141 37.81 -15.37 -20.61
C TYR A 141 37.90 -14.15 -19.67
N ILE A 142 36.92 -13.25 -19.71
CA ILE A 142 36.86 -12.08 -18.82
C ILE A 142 36.71 -12.55 -17.35
N VAL A 143 35.80 -13.49 -17.07
CA VAL A 143 35.62 -14.05 -15.71
C VAL A 143 36.89 -14.73 -15.17
N GLU A 144 37.67 -15.40 -16.03
CA GLU A 144 38.91 -16.07 -15.64
C GLU A 144 40.13 -15.14 -15.52
N THR A 145 40.11 -13.93 -16.10
CA THR A 145 41.31 -13.06 -16.20
C THR A 145 41.15 -11.65 -15.62
N TRP A 146 39.94 -11.14 -15.46
CA TRP A 146 39.66 -9.79 -14.95
C TRP A 146 39.08 -9.84 -13.54
N ASN A 147 39.23 -8.76 -12.76
CA ASN A 147 38.62 -8.65 -11.44
C ASN A 147 37.14 -8.27 -11.55
N ILE A 148 36.26 -9.28 -11.52
CA ILE A 148 34.81 -9.11 -11.60
C ILE A 148 34.09 -9.01 -10.24
N SER A 149 34.78 -9.25 -9.12
CA SER A 149 34.10 -9.39 -7.81
C SER A 149 33.35 -8.12 -7.39
N GLN A 150 33.91 -6.95 -7.67
CA GLN A 150 33.24 -5.65 -7.43
C GLN A 150 31.98 -5.48 -8.29
N TRP A 151 31.97 -6.02 -9.51
CA TRP A 151 30.81 -6.02 -10.39
C TRP A 151 29.73 -6.98 -9.89
N GLN A 152 30.09 -8.17 -9.42
CA GLN A 152 29.14 -9.10 -8.78
C GLN A 152 28.44 -8.45 -7.57
N ASP A 153 29.20 -7.78 -6.71
CA ASP A 153 28.63 -7.07 -5.56
C ASP A 153 27.71 -5.91 -5.96
N ALA A 154 28.10 -5.12 -6.97
CA ALA A 154 27.30 -4.02 -7.50
C ALA A 154 25.99 -4.52 -8.12
N VAL A 155 26.04 -5.59 -8.91
CA VAL A 155 24.88 -6.21 -9.56
C VAL A 155 23.91 -6.80 -8.52
N ILE A 156 24.41 -7.54 -7.52
CA ILE A 156 23.56 -8.07 -6.43
C ILE A 156 22.88 -6.92 -5.70
N LYS A 157 23.64 -5.88 -5.30
CA LYS A 157 23.09 -4.71 -4.60
C LYS A 157 22.04 -3.97 -5.45
N TYR A 158 22.27 -3.85 -6.76
CA TYR A 158 21.30 -3.28 -7.69
C TYR A 158 20.01 -4.11 -7.72
N PHE A 159 20.09 -5.42 -7.98
CA PHE A 159 18.90 -6.26 -8.09
C PHE A 159 18.14 -6.44 -6.76
N VAL A 160 18.83 -6.46 -5.62
CA VAL A 160 18.20 -6.40 -4.28
C VAL A 160 17.35 -5.14 -4.12
N ASN A 161 17.87 -3.96 -4.49
CA ASN A 161 17.16 -2.67 -4.42
C ASN A 161 16.05 -2.57 -5.48
N TRP A 162 16.29 -3.09 -6.68
CA TRP A 162 15.29 -3.08 -7.75
C TRP A 162 14.10 -3.99 -7.41
N THR A 163 14.35 -5.23 -6.97
CA THR A 163 13.29 -6.17 -6.53
C THR A 163 12.64 -5.83 -5.18
N SER A 164 13.19 -4.88 -4.41
CA SER A 164 12.50 -4.34 -3.21
C SER A 164 11.51 -3.21 -3.52
N ARG A 165 11.49 -2.71 -4.77
CA ARG A 165 10.49 -1.75 -5.26
C ARG A 165 9.30 -2.51 -5.84
N SER A 166 8.19 -1.80 -6.07
CA SER A 166 7.07 -2.36 -6.83
C SER A 166 7.52 -2.56 -8.29
N VAL A 167 7.86 -3.81 -8.64
CA VAL A 167 8.23 -4.24 -10.00
C VAL A 167 7.09 -5.04 -10.59
N SER A 168 6.75 -4.78 -11.86
CA SER A 168 5.68 -5.52 -12.54
C SER A 168 6.15 -6.92 -12.96
N ASP A 169 5.21 -7.87 -13.04
CA ASP A 169 5.48 -9.23 -13.52
C ASP A 169 6.19 -9.24 -14.88
N VAL A 170 5.84 -8.32 -15.78
CA VAL A 170 6.46 -8.20 -17.12
C VAL A 170 7.94 -7.86 -17.00
N GLN A 171 8.31 -6.86 -16.20
CA GLN A 171 9.70 -6.47 -15.99
C GLN A 171 10.54 -7.58 -15.33
N VAL A 172 9.92 -8.35 -14.43
CA VAL A 172 10.56 -9.53 -13.82
C VAL A 172 10.83 -10.63 -14.85
N LEU A 173 9.89 -10.86 -15.79
CA LEU A 173 10.06 -11.85 -16.86
C LEU A 173 11.11 -11.40 -17.90
N ASP A 174 11.11 -10.12 -18.30
CA ASP A 174 12.08 -9.58 -19.25
C ASP A 174 13.53 -9.72 -18.77
N ALA A 175 13.73 -9.63 -17.44
CA ALA A 175 15.01 -9.79 -16.75
C ALA A 175 15.24 -11.20 -16.15
N ALA A 176 14.36 -12.18 -16.37
CA ALA A 176 14.36 -13.46 -15.63
C ALA A 176 15.68 -14.24 -15.75
N GLU A 177 16.25 -14.34 -16.95
CA GLU A 177 17.52 -15.05 -17.17
C GLU A 177 18.68 -14.39 -16.43
N ALA A 178 18.74 -13.05 -16.46
CA ALA A 178 19.73 -12.28 -15.71
C ALA A 178 19.55 -12.46 -14.19
N LEU A 179 18.31 -12.40 -13.69
CA LEU A 179 17.98 -12.67 -12.28
C LEU A 179 18.43 -14.07 -11.84
N PHE A 180 18.24 -15.10 -12.66
CA PHE A 180 18.74 -16.46 -12.36
C PHE A 180 20.27 -16.55 -12.37
N SER A 181 20.95 -15.76 -13.20
CA SER A 181 22.42 -15.66 -13.13
C SER A 181 22.87 -15.01 -11.82
N VAL A 182 22.23 -13.89 -11.43
CA VAL A 182 22.49 -13.18 -10.16
C VAL A 182 22.24 -14.07 -8.95
N LEU A 183 21.13 -14.81 -8.93
CA LEU A 183 20.86 -15.82 -7.89
C LEU A 183 21.94 -16.92 -7.87
N GLY A 184 22.44 -17.32 -9.04
CA GLY A 184 23.51 -18.31 -9.18
C GLY A 184 24.84 -17.86 -8.56
N PHE A 185 25.36 -16.69 -8.95
CA PHE A 185 26.64 -16.24 -8.41
C PHE A 185 26.53 -15.68 -6.98
N ALA A 186 25.38 -15.12 -6.58
CA ALA A 186 25.11 -14.79 -5.17
C ALA A 186 25.11 -16.05 -4.28
N SER A 187 24.57 -17.17 -4.78
CA SER A 187 24.64 -18.46 -4.08
C SER A 187 26.07 -18.99 -3.99
N ALA A 188 26.86 -18.84 -5.06
CA ALA A 188 28.27 -19.24 -5.06
C ALA A 188 29.15 -18.41 -4.10
N GLN A 189 28.72 -17.18 -3.77
CA GLN A 189 29.32 -16.30 -2.76
C GLN A 189 28.72 -16.46 -1.35
N GLU A 190 27.81 -17.43 -1.14
CA GLU A 190 27.09 -17.63 0.13
C GLU A 190 26.28 -16.41 0.61
N ARG A 191 25.86 -15.52 -0.31
CA ARG A 191 25.03 -14.33 -0.03
C ARG A 191 23.55 -14.70 0.10
N TRP A 192 23.28 -15.63 1.01
CA TRP A 192 21.99 -16.32 1.15
C TRP A 192 20.82 -15.39 1.51
N ARG A 193 21.07 -14.27 2.20
CA ARG A 193 20.00 -13.31 2.56
C ARG A 193 19.48 -12.59 1.31
N GLU A 194 20.39 -12.15 0.46
CA GLU A 194 20.11 -11.50 -0.81
C GLU A 194 19.46 -12.47 -1.80
N VAL A 195 19.90 -13.74 -1.82
CA VAL A 195 19.23 -14.82 -2.58
C VAL A 195 17.78 -15.00 -2.13
N LEU A 196 17.51 -15.07 -0.81
CA LEU A 196 16.14 -15.14 -0.29
C LEU A 196 15.32 -13.89 -0.63
N GLN A 197 15.92 -12.70 -0.57
CA GLN A 197 15.23 -11.43 -0.84
C GLN A 197 14.81 -11.32 -2.31
N ILE A 198 15.76 -11.46 -3.25
CA ILE A 198 15.48 -11.41 -4.69
C ILE A 198 14.44 -12.47 -5.05
N GLY A 199 14.66 -13.72 -4.61
CA GLY A 199 13.80 -14.82 -5.01
C GLY A 199 12.37 -14.76 -4.45
N ARG A 200 12.16 -14.18 -3.25
CA ARG A 200 10.81 -13.92 -2.72
C ARG A 200 10.06 -12.89 -3.56
N SER A 201 10.72 -11.82 -4.01
CA SER A 201 10.07 -10.76 -4.79
C SER A 201 9.64 -11.20 -6.19
N ILE A 202 10.37 -12.14 -6.81
CA ILE A 202 10.10 -12.56 -8.21
C ILE A 202 9.21 -13.80 -8.33
N GLU A 203 8.92 -14.50 -7.23
CA GLU A 203 8.16 -15.76 -7.24
C GLU A 203 6.77 -15.60 -7.88
N SER A 204 6.04 -14.55 -7.48
CA SER A 204 4.67 -14.26 -7.93
C SER A 204 4.56 -14.15 -9.45
N ALA A 205 5.52 -13.46 -10.09
CA ALA A 205 5.56 -13.30 -11.54
C ALA A 205 5.69 -14.65 -12.27
N LEU A 206 6.54 -15.54 -11.75
CA LEU A 206 6.72 -16.89 -12.32
C LEU A 206 5.44 -17.73 -12.14
N ILE A 207 4.75 -17.61 -11.01
CA ILE A 207 3.49 -18.34 -10.75
C ILE A 207 2.38 -17.85 -11.70
N TYR A 208 2.14 -16.54 -11.80
CA TYR A 208 1.00 -16.02 -12.57
C TYR A 208 1.17 -16.15 -14.08
N ASN A 209 2.42 -16.17 -14.55
CA ASN A 209 2.76 -16.40 -15.95
C ASN A 209 3.07 -17.88 -16.24
N SER A 210 2.70 -18.79 -15.33
CA SER A 210 2.79 -20.26 -15.51
C SER A 210 4.19 -20.79 -15.84
N GLN A 211 5.24 -20.12 -15.36
CA GLN A 211 6.64 -20.51 -15.54
C GLN A 211 7.02 -21.63 -14.55
N TRP A 212 6.32 -22.77 -14.62
CA TRP A 212 6.48 -23.88 -13.66
C TRP A 212 7.89 -24.48 -13.64
N GLY A 213 8.67 -24.33 -14.72
CA GLY A 213 10.08 -24.74 -14.79
C GLY A 213 10.98 -23.82 -13.96
N ASP A 214 10.91 -22.52 -14.21
CA ASP A 214 11.69 -21.52 -13.49
C ASP A 214 11.28 -21.39 -12.03
N TRP A 215 9.98 -21.51 -11.72
CA TRP A 215 9.54 -21.57 -10.32
C TRP A 215 10.15 -22.76 -9.59
N ASN A 216 10.32 -23.92 -10.25
CA ASN A 216 11.05 -25.05 -9.67
C ASN A 216 12.52 -24.71 -9.40
N ARG A 217 13.20 -24.12 -10.39
CA ARG A 217 14.61 -23.72 -10.28
C ARG A 217 14.81 -22.76 -9.12
N LEU A 218 13.95 -21.75 -9.04
CA LEU A 218 13.93 -20.74 -7.99
C LEU A 218 13.73 -21.36 -6.60
N LEU A 219 12.72 -22.23 -6.44
CA LEU A 219 12.43 -22.86 -5.16
C LEU A 219 13.58 -23.76 -4.67
N ASN A 220 14.29 -24.45 -5.55
CA ASN A 220 15.47 -25.23 -5.16
C ASN A 220 16.62 -24.34 -4.65
N ILE A 221 16.87 -23.20 -5.31
CA ILE A 221 17.86 -22.19 -4.85
C ILE A 221 17.45 -21.62 -3.49
N LEU A 222 16.17 -21.25 -3.33
CA LEU A 222 15.65 -20.71 -2.08
C LEU A 222 15.68 -21.72 -0.92
N LEU A 223 15.48 -23.02 -1.19
CA LEU A 223 15.59 -24.08 -0.19
C LEU A 223 17.03 -24.24 0.31
N GLN A 224 18.01 -24.13 -0.59
CA GLN A 224 19.43 -24.12 -0.23
C GLN A 224 19.77 -22.91 0.64
N ALA A 225 19.35 -21.71 0.23
CA ALA A 225 19.61 -20.47 0.97
C ALA A 225 18.97 -20.47 2.37
N ALA A 226 17.72 -20.93 2.48
CA ALA A 226 17.03 -21.06 3.77
C ALA A 226 17.77 -22.00 4.74
N ARG A 227 18.22 -23.16 4.24
CA ARG A 227 18.98 -24.14 5.03
C ARG A 227 20.36 -23.63 5.45
N ALA A 228 21.07 -22.97 4.54
CA ALA A 228 22.40 -22.42 4.83
C ALA A 228 22.35 -21.30 5.89
N LEU A 229 21.26 -20.52 5.94
CA LEU A 229 21.02 -19.53 6.99
C LEU A 229 20.45 -20.12 8.30
N GLY A 230 19.97 -21.36 8.29
CA GLY A 230 19.14 -21.90 9.37
C GLY A 230 17.78 -21.21 9.51
N ASP A 231 17.30 -20.49 8.47
CA ASP A 231 15.99 -19.82 8.49
C ASP A 231 14.88 -20.86 8.30
N ARG A 232 14.34 -21.31 9.43
CA ARG A 232 13.27 -22.32 9.50
C ARG A 232 11.92 -21.79 9.00
N PHE A 233 11.67 -20.48 9.05
CA PHE A 233 10.48 -19.87 8.45
C PHE A 233 10.59 -19.91 6.92
N ALA A 234 11.75 -19.52 6.37
CA ALA A 234 12.02 -19.63 4.94
C ALA A 234 11.98 -21.09 4.46
N GLU A 235 12.62 -22.03 5.18
CA GLU A 235 12.65 -23.44 4.77
C GLU A 235 11.23 -24.01 4.67
N ALA A 236 10.39 -23.77 5.67
CA ALA A 236 9.03 -24.27 5.65
C ALA A 236 8.13 -23.54 4.63
N TRP A 237 8.34 -22.24 4.40
CA TRP A 237 7.68 -21.53 3.32
C TRP A 237 8.06 -22.13 1.95
N VAL A 238 9.35 -22.30 1.65
CA VAL A 238 9.79 -22.89 0.37
C VAL A 238 9.24 -24.30 0.18
N LEU A 239 9.31 -25.17 1.21
CA LEU A 239 8.71 -26.51 1.14
C LEU A 239 7.19 -26.47 0.89
N HIS A 240 6.49 -25.50 1.47
CA HIS A 240 5.08 -25.28 1.20
C HIS A 240 4.82 -24.83 -0.24
N GLN A 241 5.63 -23.90 -0.78
CA GLN A 241 5.53 -23.46 -2.18
C GLN A 241 5.82 -24.62 -3.16
N MET A 242 6.85 -25.44 -2.90
CA MET A 242 7.14 -26.65 -3.68
C MET A 242 5.99 -27.66 -3.62
N GLY A 243 5.36 -27.84 -2.46
CA GLY A 243 4.18 -28.67 -2.30
C GLY A 243 2.96 -28.15 -3.07
N SER A 244 2.73 -26.83 -3.05
CA SER A 244 1.70 -26.15 -3.85
C SER A 244 1.94 -26.29 -5.35
N ARG A 245 3.21 -26.24 -5.79
CA ARG A 245 3.60 -26.54 -7.17
C ARG A 245 3.30 -27.98 -7.56
N ALA A 246 3.61 -28.95 -6.69
CA ALA A 246 3.30 -30.35 -6.93
C ALA A 246 1.77 -30.58 -7.05
N LEU A 247 0.94 -29.89 -6.25
CA LEU A 247 -0.52 -29.90 -6.40
C LEU A 247 -0.99 -29.35 -7.75
N ALA A 248 -0.43 -28.22 -8.20
CA ALA A 248 -0.74 -27.64 -9.52
C ALA A 248 -0.38 -28.59 -10.68
N LEU A 249 0.70 -29.36 -10.53
CA LEU A 249 1.13 -30.42 -11.46
C LEU A 249 0.44 -31.78 -11.23
N LYS A 250 -0.48 -31.87 -10.26
CA LYS A 250 -1.22 -33.09 -9.87
C LYS A 250 -0.34 -34.23 -9.30
N ASP A 251 0.89 -33.95 -8.91
CA ASP A 251 1.72 -34.89 -8.13
C ASP A 251 1.31 -34.83 -6.65
N VAL A 252 0.25 -35.56 -6.32
CA VAL A 252 -0.31 -35.64 -4.97
C VAL A 252 0.67 -36.27 -3.97
N ALA A 253 1.53 -37.20 -4.43
CA ALA A 253 2.48 -37.89 -3.56
C ALA A 253 3.57 -36.93 -3.08
N GLN A 254 4.22 -36.23 -4.01
CA GLN A 254 5.24 -35.22 -3.71
C GLN A 254 4.63 -34.04 -2.94
N ALA A 255 3.43 -33.59 -3.31
CA ALA A 255 2.71 -32.55 -2.56
C ALA A 255 2.51 -32.92 -1.09
N LYS A 256 2.03 -34.15 -0.82
CA LYS A 256 1.79 -34.63 0.54
C LYS A 256 3.07 -34.64 1.37
N GLU A 257 4.17 -35.12 0.80
CA GLU A 257 5.46 -35.17 1.50
C GLU A 257 5.95 -33.75 1.85
N LEU A 258 6.04 -32.87 0.86
CA LEU A 258 6.57 -31.51 1.02
C LEU A 258 5.74 -30.67 1.99
N LEU A 259 4.41 -30.72 1.87
CA LEU A 259 3.51 -30.01 2.78
C LEU A 259 3.55 -30.61 4.19
N SER A 260 3.69 -31.93 4.36
CA SER A 260 3.83 -32.53 5.69
C SER A 260 5.11 -32.08 6.39
N ARG A 261 6.23 -32.01 5.65
CA ARG A 261 7.51 -31.49 6.16
C ARG A 261 7.43 -30.00 6.50
N ALA A 262 6.81 -29.19 5.64
CA ALA A 262 6.55 -27.77 5.93
C ALA A 262 5.71 -27.60 7.22
N LEU A 263 4.66 -28.41 7.40
CA LEU A 263 3.78 -28.36 8.57
C LEU A 263 4.54 -28.75 9.87
N GLU A 264 5.41 -29.75 9.81
CA GLU A 264 6.24 -30.18 10.94
C GLU A 264 7.17 -29.05 11.41
N ILE A 265 7.89 -28.41 10.47
CA ILE A 265 8.78 -27.28 10.78
C ILE A 265 7.97 -26.11 11.36
N ARG A 266 6.82 -25.78 10.76
CA ARG A 266 5.95 -24.67 11.20
C ARG A 266 5.39 -24.87 12.61
N LYS A 267 5.02 -26.11 12.95
CA LYS A 267 4.68 -26.49 14.33
C LYS A 267 5.85 -26.32 15.30
N ALA A 268 7.06 -26.72 14.91
CA ALA A 268 8.24 -26.63 15.77
C ALA A 268 8.67 -25.17 16.05
N ILE A 269 8.41 -24.23 15.13
CA ILE A 269 8.76 -22.80 15.29
C ILE A 269 7.58 -21.90 15.70
N GLY A 270 6.37 -22.45 15.84
CA GLY A 270 5.18 -21.68 16.23
C GLY A 270 4.57 -20.79 15.12
N ASP A 271 4.86 -21.06 13.84
CA ASP A 271 4.30 -20.34 12.68
C ASP A 271 2.81 -20.69 12.50
N LYS A 272 1.93 -20.08 13.30
CA LYS A 272 0.48 -20.33 13.30
C LYS A 272 -0.16 -20.11 11.92
N VAL A 273 0.22 -19.03 11.24
CA VAL A 273 -0.30 -18.66 9.91
C VAL A 273 0.12 -19.70 8.87
N GLY A 274 1.40 -20.08 8.87
CA GLY A 274 1.91 -21.11 7.99
C GLY A 274 1.37 -22.51 8.29
N ILE A 275 1.12 -22.85 9.57
CA ILE A 275 0.42 -24.09 9.96
C ILE A 275 -0.93 -24.17 9.25
N GLN A 276 -1.77 -23.14 9.39
CA GLN A 276 -3.10 -23.08 8.78
C GLN A 276 -3.03 -23.20 7.25
N ALA A 277 -2.20 -22.38 6.60
CA ALA A 277 -2.02 -22.42 5.13
C ALA A 277 -1.57 -23.81 4.64
N THR A 278 -0.69 -24.49 5.38
CA THR A 278 -0.21 -25.83 5.01
C THR A 278 -1.29 -26.90 5.24
N GLN A 279 -2.04 -26.81 6.33
CA GLN A 279 -3.16 -27.69 6.62
C GLN A 279 -4.27 -27.55 5.58
N HIS A 280 -4.58 -26.33 5.14
CA HIS A 280 -5.54 -26.07 4.07
C HIS A 280 -5.15 -26.83 2.78
N ASN A 281 -3.92 -26.69 2.30
CA ASN A 281 -3.44 -27.40 1.10
C ASN A 281 -3.43 -28.93 1.28
N LEU A 282 -3.06 -29.42 2.48
CA LEU A 282 -3.09 -30.85 2.82
C LEU A 282 -4.52 -31.43 2.87
N GLN A 283 -5.53 -30.63 3.21
CA GLN A 283 -6.92 -31.09 3.36
C GLN A 283 -7.71 -30.93 2.06
N HIS A 284 -7.78 -29.72 1.51
CA HIS A 284 -8.70 -29.39 0.43
C HIS A 284 -8.20 -29.82 -0.96
N MET A 285 -6.90 -29.66 -1.24
CA MET A 285 -6.35 -29.96 -2.57
C MET A 285 -6.01 -31.45 -2.72
N ILE A 286 -5.37 -32.07 -1.73
CA ILE A 286 -5.10 -33.52 -1.72
C ILE A 286 -6.40 -34.32 -1.69
N GLY A 287 -7.39 -33.91 -0.88
CA GLY A 287 -8.68 -34.60 -0.78
C GLY A 287 -9.47 -34.61 -2.09
N LYS A 288 -9.45 -33.50 -2.85
CA LYS A 288 -10.13 -33.40 -4.16
C LYS A 288 -9.43 -34.19 -5.27
N ILE A 289 -8.09 -34.29 -5.26
CA ILE A 289 -7.32 -35.00 -6.31
C ILE A 289 -7.19 -36.51 -5.99
N GLY A 290 -7.17 -36.90 -4.71
CA GLY A 290 -7.11 -38.29 -4.26
C GLY A 290 -8.42 -39.09 -4.38
N GLY A 291 -9.55 -38.44 -4.70
CA GLY A 291 -10.89 -39.05 -4.81
C GLY A 291 -11.12 -39.97 -6.02
N GLY A 292 -10.06 -40.45 -6.67
CA GLY A 292 -10.08 -41.21 -7.92
C GLY A 292 -10.06 -42.74 -7.77
N SER A 293 -10.51 -43.30 -6.64
CA SER A 293 -10.75 -44.74 -6.49
C SER A 293 -11.72 -45.04 -5.34
N ASN A 294 -12.34 -46.23 -5.34
CA ASN A 294 -13.24 -46.78 -4.31
C ASN A 294 -14.74 -46.40 -4.34
N SER A 295 -15.30 -45.99 -5.49
CA SER A 295 -16.76 -45.91 -5.70
C SER A 295 -17.36 -47.14 -6.41
N CYS A 296 -16.67 -48.29 -6.39
CA CYS A 296 -17.11 -49.53 -7.05
C CYS A 296 -17.67 -50.61 -6.10
N LEU A 297 -18.17 -50.24 -4.91
CA LEU A 297 -18.82 -51.21 -3.99
C LEU A 297 -19.97 -50.60 -3.16
N ARG A 298 -20.81 -49.76 -3.78
CA ARG A 298 -22.05 -49.29 -3.15
C ARG A 298 -23.21 -48.99 -4.11
N TRP A 299 -23.18 -49.59 -5.30
CA TRP A 299 -24.17 -49.38 -6.38
C TRP A 299 -25.45 -50.24 -6.19
N PHE A 300 -25.50 -51.13 -5.20
CA PHE A 300 -26.68 -51.95 -4.89
C PHE A 300 -27.38 -51.49 -3.61
N THR A 301 -28.17 -50.42 -3.72
CA THR A 301 -29.44 -50.13 -2.99
C THR A 301 -29.87 -48.68 -3.33
N CYS A 302 -31.17 -48.39 -3.27
CA CYS A 302 -31.77 -47.06 -3.56
C CYS A 302 -31.90 -46.63 -5.05
N GLY A 303 -31.69 -47.50 -6.03
CA GLY A 303 -32.04 -47.26 -7.44
C GLY A 303 -33.55 -47.31 -7.77
N GLY A 304 -34.43 -46.92 -6.85
CA GLY A 304 -35.87 -47.24 -6.92
C GLY A 304 -36.88 -46.11 -6.63
N ILE A 305 -36.46 -44.91 -6.22
CA ILE A 305 -37.40 -43.85 -5.77
C ILE A 305 -37.24 -42.52 -6.54
N SER A 306 -36.04 -42.18 -7.02
CA SER A 306 -35.81 -40.91 -7.74
C SER A 306 -36.43 -40.84 -9.15
N ALA A 307 -36.75 -41.98 -9.76
CA ALA A 307 -37.27 -42.06 -11.12
C ALA A 307 -38.73 -41.56 -11.27
N LEU A 308 -39.49 -41.44 -10.18
CA LEU A 308 -40.89 -41.00 -10.21
C LEU A 308 -41.09 -39.49 -9.99
N VAL A 309 -40.06 -38.75 -9.56
CA VAL A 309 -40.14 -37.29 -9.35
C VAL A 309 -39.75 -36.52 -10.62
N LEU A 310 -38.80 -37.05 -11.40
CA LEU A 310 -38.32 -36.40 -12.64
C LEU A 310 -39.35 -36.40 -13.79
N ALA A 311 -40.30 -37.34 -13.80
CA ALA A 311 -41.36 -37.38 -14.82
C ALA A 311 -42.40 -36.26 -14.67
N GLY A 312 -42.57 -35.68 -13.47
CA GLY A 312 -43.56 -34.63 -13.21
C GLY A 312 -43.13 -33.22 -13.61
N ILE A 313 -41.83 -32.92 -13.60
CA ILE A 313 -41.31 -31.55 -13.77
C ILE A 313 -41.11 -31.18 -15.25
N VAL A 314 -40.88 -32.16 -16.13
CA VAL A 314 -40.64 -31.93 -17.57
C VAL A 314 -41.88 -31.39 -18.30
N ILE A 315 -43.09 -31.60 -17.77
CA ILE A 315 -44.36 -31.16 -18.40
C ILE A 315 -44.64 -29.66 -18.18
N LEU A 316 -44.04 -29.01 -17.17
CA LEU A 316 -44.33 -27.60 -16.84
C LEU A 316 -43.43 -26.57 -17.53
N VAL A 317 -42.28 -26.97 -18.08
CA VAL A 317 -41.30 -26.03 -18.67
C VAL A 317 -41.57 -25.75 -20.16
N VAL A 318 -42.39 -26.56 -20.84
CA VAL A 318 -42.70 -26.40 -22.28
C VAL A 318 -43.68 -25.25 -22.58
N ILE A 319 -44.41 -24.73 -21.58
CA ILE A 319 -45.51 -23.78 -21.79
C ILE A 319 -45.07 -22.30 -21.72
N PHE A 320 -43.96 -21.98 -21.05
CA PHE A 320 -43.57 -20.58 -20.76
C PHE A 320 -42.08 -20.27 -20.98
N TRP A 321 -41.61 -20.37 -22.24
CA TRP A 321 -40.35 -19.73 -22.65
C TRP A 321 -40.45 -19.05 -24.02
N PRO A 322 -40.46 -17.71 -24.10
CA PRO A 322 -40.40 -16.97 -25.36
C PRO A 322 -38.95 -16.77 -25.84
N HIS A 323 -38.76 -16.76 -27.16
CA HIS A 323 -37.46 -16.53 -27.82
C HIS A 323 -37.16 -15.03 -28.06
N PRO A 324 -35.86 -14.64 -28.15
CA PRO A 324 -35.46 -13.26 -28.45
C PRO A 324 -35.37 -12.98 -29.96
N SER A 325 -35.57 -11.72 -30.35
CA SER A 325 -35.29 -11.18 -31.69
C SER A 325 -34.21 -10.08 -31.61
N ALA A 326 -33.34 -10.02 -32.61
CA ALA A 326 -32.12 -9.20 -32.62
C ALA A 326 -32.30 -7.84 -33.37
N PRO A 327 -31.25 -7.19 -33.89
CA PRO A 327 -30.59 -6.04 -33.26
C PRO A 327 -30.82 -4.69 -34.00
N PRO A 328 -30.48 -3.53 -33.40
CA PRO A 328 -30.63 -2.23 -34.06
C PRO A 328 -29.49 -1.89 -35.03
N GLN A 329 -29.79 -1.07 -36.03
CA GLN A 329 -28.87 -0.49 -37.01
C GLN A 329 -28.92 1.06 -36.97
N ILE A 330 -27.92 1.68 -37.61
CA ILE A 330 -27.52 3.09 -37.51
C ILE A 330 -28.36 3.99 -38.46
N VAL A 331 -28.40 5.31 -38.25
CA VAL A 331 -28.14 6.42 -39.25
C VAL A 331 -28.97 7.71 -39.02
N THR A 332 -28.27 8.85 -38.81
CA THR A 332 -28.55 10.32 -39.05
C THR A 332 -29.96 10.92 -38.76
N ASP A 333 -30.17 12.23 -38.52
CA ASP A 333 -29.56 13.42 -39.15
C ASP A 333 -29.80 14.76 -38.37
N THR A 334 -29.08 15.79 -38.81
CA THR A 334 -29.11 17.27 -38.60
C THR A 334 -30.52 17.88 -38.36
N THR A 335 -30.76 18.97 -37.61
CA THR A 335 -30.54 20.40 -38.02
C THR A 335 -30.97 21.44 -36.94
N ILE A 336 -30.43 22.66 -37.04
CA ILE A 336 -30.78 23.93 -36.34
C ILE A 336 -32.21 24.47 -36.74
N VAL A 337 -32.86 25.52 -36.21
CA VAL A 337 -32.52 26.86 -35.60
C VAL A 337 -33.64 27.28 -34.55
N PRO A 338 -33.80 28.53 -33.99
CA PRO A 338 -34.48 28.80 -32.70
C PRO A 338 -35.85 29.54 -32.75
N ALA A 339 -36.48 29.78 -31.58
CA ALA A 339 -37.49 30.86 -31.40
C ALA A 339 -37.70 31.28 -29.91
N THR A 340 -38.20 32.52 -29.73
CA THR A 340 -38.71 33.21 -28.53
C THR A 340 -40.04 32.57 -28.01
N THR A 341 -40.77 33.00 -26.96
CA THR A 341 -41.13 34.38 -26.53
C THR A 341 -41.86 34.43 -25.15
N GLU A 342 -41.79 35.61 -24.51
CA GLU A 342 -42.85 36.27 -23.71
C GLU A 342 -43.17 35.95 -22.22
N ILE A 343 -43.79 36.96 -21.60
CA ILE A 343 -43.99 37.23 -20.16
C ILE A 343 -45.52 37.20 -19.86
N PRO A 344 -45.99 37.24 -18.60
CA PRO A 344 -46.54 38.53 -18.16
C PRO A 344 -46.30 38.91 -16.68
N VAL A 345 -46.42 40.21 -16.42
CA VAL A 345 -46.36 40.89 -15.11
C VAL A 345 -47.77 41.06 -14.53
N THR A 346 -47.92 41.00 -13.19
CA THR A 346 -49.01 41.69 -12.47
C THR A 346 -48.50 42.24 -11.13
N ILE A 347 -49.02 43.41 -10.73
CA ILE A 347 -48.57 44.25 -9.59
C ILE A 347 -49.65 44.26 -8.49
N THR A 348 -49.29 44.50 -7.23
CA THR A 348 -50.21 45.16 -6.26
C THR A 348 -49.44 45.89 -5.14
N LEU A 349 -49.98 47.04 -4.71
CA LEU A 349 -49.43 47.97 -3.71
C LEU A 349 -50.26 47.97 -2.42
N SER A 350 -49.70 48.35 -1.27
CA SER A 350 -50.20 49.44 -0.38
C SER A 350 -49.51 49.53 0.99
N ASP A 351 -48.64 50.55 1.14
CA ASP A 351 -48.73 51.66 2.10
C ASP A 351 -48.70 51.57 3.65
N THR A 352 -47.88 52.49 4.21
CA THR A 352 -48.08 53.42 5.35
C THR A 352 -47.65 53.13 6.82
N LEU A 353 -46.56 53.84 7.19
CA LEU A 353 -46.40 54.83 8.29
C LEU A 353 -45.92 54.47 9.73
N MET A 354 -44.91 55.24 10.17
CA MET A 354 -44.52 55.54 11.55
C MET A 354 -45.09 56.90 12.02
N PRO A 355 -44.99 57.25 13.33
CA PRO A 355 -44.48 58.59 13.66
C PRO A 355 -43.62 58.74 14.95
N SER A 356 -42.51 59.48 14.80
CA SER A 356 -42.01 60.65 15.58
C SER A 356 -41.84 60.70 17.13
N GLU A 357 -40.89 61.55 17.54
CA GLU A 357 -40.39 61.79 18.91
C GLU A 357 -41.07 62.96 19.68
N THR A 358 -40.79 63.13 20.99
CA THR A 358 -40.94 64.40 21.77
C THR A 358 -40.03 64.40 23.04
N PRO A 359 -39.41 65.52 23.51
CA PRO A 359 -38.36 65.53 24.55
C PRO A 359 -38.63 66.29 25.89
N THR A 360 -37.69 66.15 26.86
CA THR A 360 -37.39 67.00 28.07
C THR A 360 -38.36 66.98 29.29
N PRO A 361 -37.95 67.32 30.56
CA PRO A 361 -36.64 67.80 31.05
C PRO A 361 -36.04 67.18 32.36
N SER A 362 -34.83 67.66 32.69
CA SER A 362 -33.90 67.43 33.83
C SER A 362 -34.45 67.43 35.28
N LEU A 363 -33.80 66.64 36.17
CA LEU A 363 -33.36 67.03 37.52
C LEU A 363 -32.18 66.14 38.03
N THR A 364 -31.35 66.63 38.95
CA THR A 364 -30.15 65.95 39.53
C THR A 364 -29.76 66.63 40.87
N PRO A 365 -29.12 65.97 41.86
CA PRO A 365 -29.24 64.61 42.38
C PRO A 365 -29.66 64.59 43.88
N THR A 366 -29.76 63.43 44.52
CA THR A 366 -29.49 63.29 45.98
C THR A 366 -28.88 61.92 46.25
N PHE A 367 -27.64 61.91 46.76
CA PHE A 367 -26.96 60.68 47.15
C PHE A 367 -27.50 60.15 48.47
N THR A 368 -28.12 58.98 48.44
CA THR A 368 -28.16 58.09 49.61
C THR A 368 -27.04 57.07 49.42
N ALA A 369 -26.22 56.88 50.46
CA ALA A 369 -25.14 55.90 50.45
C ALA A 369 -25.70 54.48 50.55
N THR A 370 -26.23 53.96 49.45
CA THR A 370 -26.49 52.52 49.31
C THR A 370 -25.14 51.81 49.43
N TYR A 371 -25.05 50.86 50.36
CA TYR A 371 -23.92 49.94 50.46
C TYR A 371 -23.61 49.40 49.06
N THR A 372 -22.44 49.74 48.52
CA THR A 372 -21.92 49.00 47.37
C THR A 372 -21.66 47.59 47.89
N PRO A 373 -22.34 46.55 47.38
CA PRO A 373 -21.93 45.20 47.71
C PRO A 373 -20.47 45.08 47.25
N VAL A 374 -19.60 44.61 48.14
CA VAL A 374 -18.22 44.28 47.76
C VAL A 374 -18.35 43.26 46.63
N ALA A 375 -17.95 43.65 45.42
CA ALA A 375 -18.15 42.82 44.25
C ALA A 375 -17.51 41.44 44.48
N PRO A 376 -18.19 40.33 44.14
CA PRO A 376 -17.62 38.99 44.31
C PRO A 376 -16.35 38.86 43.47
N ALA A 377 -15.20 38.94 44.14
CA ALA A 377 -13.88 38.92 43.51
C ALA A 377 -13.50 37.49 43.10
N LEU A 378 -14.04 37.04 41.96
CA LEU A 378 -13.52 35.90 41.22
C LEU A 378 -12.11 36.24 40.69
N ASP A 379 -11.07 35.89 41.45
CA ASP A 379 -9.70 35.87 40.94
C ASP A 379 -9.41 34.48 40.35
N LEU A 380 -9.38 34.39 39.03
CA LEU A 380 -9.06 33.16 38.32
C LEU A 380 -7.55 32.85 38.37
N SER A 381 -7.23 31.63 37.98
CA SER A 381 -5.89 31.25 37.55
C SER A 381 -6.06 30.16 36.51
N VAL A 382 -6.08 30.57 35.24
CA VAL A 382 -6.20 29.64 34.11
C VAL A 382 -4.84 28.96 33.91
N ILE A 383 -4.55 27.98 34.76
CA ILE A 383 -3.45 27.06 34.48
C ILE A 383 -3.92 26.20 33.31
N VAL A 384 -3.32 26.46 32.16
CA VAL A 384 -3.48 25.71 30.94
C VAL A 384 -2.59 24.47 31.06
N PRO A 385 -3.15 23.26 31.20
CA PRO A 385 -2.36 22.05 31.17
C PRO A 385 -1.78 21.88 29.77
N ASP A 386 -0.57 21.35 29.72
CA ASP A 386 0.16 21.17 28.48
C ASP A 386 -0.64 20.32 27.47
N ILE A 387 -1.03 20.96 26.38
CA ILE A 387 -1.79 20.41 25.24
C ILE A 387 -0.98 19.39 24.44
N SER A 388 0.31 19.21 24.74
CA SER A 388 1.20 18.23 24.12
C SER A 388 0.74 16.75 24.22
N GLN A 389 -0.29 16.45 25.01
CA GLN A 389 -0.74 15.06 25.27
C GLN A 389 -1.89 14.56 24.38
N LYS A 390 -2.59 15.43 23.64
CA LYS A 390 -3.58 15.02 22.62
C LYS A 390 -3.51 15.96 21.41
N SER A 391 -3.14 15.43 20.25
CA SER A 391 -3.12 16.19 19.00
C SER A 391 -4.49 16.79 18.67
N PRO A 392 -4.54 18.00 18.09
CA PRO A 392 -5.70 18.48 17.34
C PRO A 392 -6.15 17.42 16.33
N MET A 393 -7.42 17.05 16.30
CA MET A 393 -7.91 16.08 15.30
C MET A 393 -8.85 16.75 14.32
N LEU A 394 -8.70 16.47 13.02
CA LEU A 394 -9.52 17.07 11.97
C LEU A 394 -10.90 16.38 11.86
N TYR A 395 -11.92 17.18 11.57
CA TYR A 395 -13.33 16.82 11.36
C TYR A 395 -13.85 17.52 10.11
N GLN A 396 -14.87 16.94 9.49
CA GLN A 396 -15.58 17.51 8.34
C GLN A 396 -17.00 17.91 8.76
N SER A 397 -17.40 19.15 8.48
CA SER A 397 -18.75 19.65 8.79
C SER A 397 -19.79 19.26 7.73
N LYS A 398 -21.08 19.35 8.08
CA LYS A 398 -22.19 19.11 7.13
C LYS A 398 -22.21 20.06 5.93
N ASP A 399 -21.62 21.24 6.07
CA ASP A 399 -21.43 22.25 5.04
C ASP A 399 -20.09 22.14 4.28
N GLY A 400 -19.32 21.06 4.52
CA GLY A 400 -18.08 20.75 3.82
C GLY A 400 -16.87 21.58 4.26
N GLN A 401 -16.95 22.24 5.42
CA GLN A 401 -15.84 22.95 6.03
C GLN A 401 -15.10 22.02 6.99
N ASN A 402 -13.82 21.76 6.71
CA ASN A 402 -13.01 20.96 7.61
C ASN A 402 -12.51 21.83 8.78
N TYR A 403 -12.45 21.28 9.99
CA TYR A 403 -11.99 21.95 11.21
C TYR A 403 -11.27 20.99 12.14
N PHE A 404 -10.24 21.45 12.84
CA PHE A 404 -9.60 20.71 13.92
C PHE A 404 -10.39 20.90 15.21
N GLU A 405 -10.71 19.84 15.93
CA GLU A 405 -11.09 19.92 17.34
C GLU A 405 -9.83 19.88 18.21
N VAL A 406 -9.57 20.98 18.91
CA VAL A 406 -8.48 21.09 19.89
C VAL A 406 -9.05 20.91 21.30
N PRO A 407 -8.61 19.89 22.06
CA PRO A 407 -8.95 19.76 23.47
C PRO A 407 -8.21 20.82 24.30
N VAL A 408 -8.94 21.73 24.91
CA VAL A 408 -8.43 22.75 25.83
C VAL A 408 -8.94 22.44 27.24
N ASN A 409 -8.03 22.09 28.14
CA ASN A 409 -8.35 21.96 29.55
C ASN A 409 -8.24 23.35 30.21
N VAL A 410 -9.34 23.84 30.78
CA VAL A 410 -9.44 25.09 31.53
C VAL A 410 -9.66 24.77 32.99
N SER A 411 -8.82 25.29 33.89
CA SER A 411 -9.05 25.21 35.34
C SER A 411 -9.67 26.50 35.86
N VAL A 412 -10.86 26.41 36.45
CA VAL A 412 -11.54 27.55 37.10
C VAL A 412 -11.39 27.42 38.62
N VAL A 413 -10.97 28.49 39.29
CA VAL A 413 -10.76 28.50 40.75
C VAL A 413 -11.59 29.62 41.36
N ASN A 414 -12.43 29.31 42.36
CA ASN A 414 -13.12 30.34 43.13
C ASN A 414 -12.23 30.87 44.26
N LYS A 415 -11.49 31.96 44.01
CA LYS A 415 -10.72 32.67 45.06
C LYS A 415 -11.51 33.77 45.77
N GLY A 416 -12.80 33.94 45.48
CA GLY A 416 -13.65 34.95 46.11
C GLY A 416 -14.03 34.60 47.55
N PRO A 417 -14.59 35.56 48.32
CA PRO A 417 -14.96 35.32 49.72
C PRO A 417 -16.26 34.52 49.90
N VAL A 418 -16.93 34.11 48.82
CA VAL A 418 -18.24 33.44 48.84
C VAL A 418 -18.32 32.36 47.76
N ALA A 419 -19.14 31.32 47.99
CA ALA A 419 -19.40 30.28 47.00
C ALA A 419 -20.21 30.81 45.80
N ILE A 420 -19.98 30.26 44.61
CA ILE A 420 -20.70 30.60 43.37
C ILE A 420 -21.80 29.56 43.18
N ASN A 421 -23.06 29.99 43.18
CA ASN A 421 -24.22 29.07 43.17
C ASN A 421 -25.08 29.17 41.89
N ASP A 422 -24.95 30.24 41.10
CA ASP A 422 -25.84 30.56 39.97
C ASP A 422 -25.24 30.21 38.59
N GLY A 423 -24.22 29.33 38.56
CA GLY A 423 -23.41 29.07 37.36
C GLY A 423 -22.48 30.24 36.99
N PHE A 424 -21.77 30.11 35.87
CA PHE A 424 -20.93 31.17 35.31
C PHE A 424 -20.71 30.96 33.81
N ASP A 425 -20.80 32.03 33.02
CA ASP A 425 -20.42 32.03 31.60
C ASP A 425 -18.89 32.11 31.45
N PHE A 426 -18.34 31.36 30.49
CA PHE A 426 -17.00 31.60 29.97
C PHE A 426 -16.96 31.46 28.45
N VAL A 427 -15.95 32.10 27.84
CA VAL A 427 -15.75 32.08 26.40
C VAL A 427 -14.29 31.85 26.10
N ILE A 428 -14.00 30.93 25.19
CA ILE A 428 -12.67 30.73 24.62
C ILE A 428 -12.68 31.23 23.18
N TYR A 429 -11.61 31.90 22.77
CA TYR A 429 -11.38 32.40 21.41
C TYR A 429 -9.89 32.23 21.07
N PHE A 430 -9.57 32.24 19.78
CA PHE A 430 -8.19 32.17 19.30
C PHE A 430 -7.90 33.26 18.28
N SER A 431 -6.61 33.52 18.03
CA SER A 431 -6.15 34.33 16.90
C SER A 431 -4.95 33.67 16.23
N GLY A 432 -4.96 33.65 14.89
CA GLY A 432 -3.75 33.43 14.11
C GLY A 432 -2.82 34.64 14.14
N THR A 433 -1.62 34.46 13.58
CA THR A 433 -0.56 35.49 13.42
C THR A 433 -1.01 36.76 12.68
N ASP A 434 -2.11 36.66 11.96
CA ASP A 434 -2.57 37.63 10.97
C ASP A 434 -3.55 38.66 11.56
N GLY A 435 -4.05 38.39 12.77
CA GLY A 435 -4.95 39.26 13.53
C GLY A 435 -6.44 39.04 13.24
N TYR A 436 -7.21 38.79 14.31
CA TYR A 436 -8.69 38.79 14.36
C TYR A 436 -9.45 37.78 13.48
N HIS A 437 -9.58 36.56 14.00
CA HIS A 437 -10.70 35.66 13.67
C HIS A 437 -11.23 35.00 14.94
N ALA A 438 -12.01 35.73 15.73
CA ALA A 438 -12.66 35.20 16.91
C ALA A 438 -13.93 34.41 16.53
N SER A 439 -13.89 33.09 16.65
CA SER A 439 -15.09 32.31 16.92
C SER A 439 -15.38 32.40 18.42
N ASP A 440 -16.47 33.08 18.81
CA ASP A 440 -16.96 33.07 20.18
C ASP A 440 -17.50 31.67 20.51
N PHE A 441 -16.67 30.78 21.06
CA PHE A 441 -17.15 29.55 21.70
C PHE A 441 -17.74 29.92 23.05
N ARG A 442 -18.99 30.37 23.02
CA ARG A 442 -19.78 30.70 24.20
C ARG A 442 -20.35 29.41 24.78
N ILE A 443 -19.80 28.95 25.92
CA ILE A 443 -20.53 28.03 26.79
C ILE A 443 -21.53 28.86 27.60
N ASP A 444 -22.57 29.28 26.89
CA ASP A 444 -23.87 29.65 27.43
C ASP A 444 -24.52 28.36 27.95
N GLY A 445 -25.22 28.44 29.08
CA GLY A 445 -26.08 27.38 29.64
C GLY A 445 -27.22 26.88 28.78
N SER A 446 -27.23 27.21 27.49
CA SER A 446 -28.14 26.72 26.48
C SER A 446 -28.23 25.18 26.48
N PRO A 447 -29.43 24.60 26.21
CA PRO A 447 -29.67 23.18 26.50
C PRO A 447 -28.88 22.16 25.67
N ASN A 448 -28.10 22.61 24.68
CA ASN A 448 -27.51 21.76 23.65
C ASN A 448 -26.06 21.30 23.97
N TYR A 449 -25.43 21.83 25.02
CA TYR A 449 -24.11 21.40 25.51
C TYR A 449 -24.14 21.18 27.03
N GLN A 450 -25.01 20.27 27.50
CA GLN A 450 -25.02 19.86 28.90
C GLN A 450 -23.79 19.01 29.23
N SER A 451 -22.76 19.66 29.78
CA SER A 451 -21.76 18.98 30.61
C SER A 451 -22.23 18.96 32.07
N ASP A 452 -21.87 17.92 32.82
CA ASP A 452 -22.25 17.73 34.24
C ASP A 452 -21.74 18.85 35.19
N ALA A 453 -20.93 19.78 34.68
CA ALA A 453 -20.45 20.95 35.39
C ALA A 453 -21.52 22.04 35.59
N TYR A 454 -22.62 22.04 34.80
CA TYR A 454 -23.56 23.17 34.74
C TYR A 454 -24.44 23.38 36.00
N GLN A 455 -24.37 22.50 37.00
CA GLN A 455 -25.16 22.61 38.25
C GLN A 455 -24.34 22.55 39.55
N GLN A 456 -23.01 22.61 39.49
CA GLN A 456 -22.19 22.51 40.70
C GLN A 456 -21.87 23.88 41.31
N SER A 457 -22.30 24.09 42.55
CA SER A 457 -21.87 25.22 43.38
C SER A 457 -20.36 25.16 43.63
N ILE A 458 -19.62 26.21 43.30
CA ILE A 458 -18.15 26.24 43.50
C ILE A 458 -17.82 26.81 44.87
N ALA A 459 -17.35 25.96 45.77
CA ALA A 459 -16.89 26.38 47.10
C ALA A 459 -15.63 27.26 47.00
N VAL A 460 -15.42 28.12 48.00
CA VAL A 460 -14.21 28.96 48.09
C VAL A 460 -12.97 28.07 48.17
N GLY A 461 -11.99 28.33 47.30
CA GLY A 461 -10.77 27.55 47.14
C GLY A 461 -10.89 26.29 46.28
N GLN A 462 -12.08 25.95 45.77
CA GLN A 462 -12.27 24.79 44.89
C GLN A 462 -11.79 25.10 43.47
N THR A 463 -11.11 24.12 42.87
CA THR A 463 -10.71 24.11 41.45
C THR A 463 -11.60 23.14 40.68
N ILE A 464 -12.14 23.57 39.54
CA ILE A 464 -12.90 22.73 38.61
C ILE A 464 -12.13 22.65 37.28
N PRO A 465 -11.70 21.46 36.83
CA PRO A 465 -11.19 21.25 35.49
C PRO A 465 -12.35 21.12 34.50
N ILE A 466 -12.24 21.79 33.36
CA ILE A 466 -13.23 21.80 32.28
C ILE A 466 -12.50 21.47 30.99
N LEU A 467 -12.88 20.37 30.33
CA LEU A 467 -12.40 20.02 29.00
C LEU A 467 -13.33 20.65 27.96
N VAL A 468 -12.77 21.46 27.06
CA VAL A 468 -13.50 22.12 25.97
C VAL A 468 -12.89 21.71 24.63
N TRP A 469 -13.73 21.31 23.68
CA TRP A 469 -13.30 20.99 22.32
C TRP A 469 -13.55 22.19 21.42
N MET A 470 -12.49 22.90 21.03
CA MET A 470 -12.60 24.08 20.15
C MET A 470 -12.53 23.68 18.69
N LYS A 471 -13.47 24.16 17.86
CA LYS A 471 -13.46 23.96 16.41
C LYS A 471 -12.65 25.07 15.73
N ILE A 472 -11.51 24.70 15.16
CA ILE A 472 -10.56 25.59 14.48
C ILE A 472 -10.57 25.28 12.97
N PRO A 473 -10.97 26.21 12.08
CA PRO A 473 -11.04 25.94 10.64
C PRO A 473 -9.72 25.41 10.04
N ILE A 474 -9.80 24.50 9.07
CA ILE A 474 -8.63 23.87 8.40
C ILE A 474 -7.69 24.91 7.75
N THR A 475 -8.18 26.12 7.46
CA THR A 475 -7.37 27.24 6.97
C THR A 475 -6.21 27.59 7.90
N TYR A 476 -6.26 27.21 9.18
CA TYR A 476 -5.20 27.40 10.17
C TYR A 476 -4.22 26.22 10.27
N GLN A 477 -4.31 25.20 9.42
CA GLN A 477 -3.35 24.09 9.41
C GLN A 477 -1.90 24.60 9.24
N GLY A 478 -0.95 24.02 9.98
CA GLY A 478 0.44 24.47 10.02
C GLY A 478 0.68 25.84 10.69
N SER A 479 -0.38 26.54 11.12
CA SER A 479 -0.26 27.86 11.78
C SER A 479 0.01 27.71 13.28
N GLN A 480 0.64 28.74 13.85
CA GLN A 480 0.71 28.92 15.29
C GLN A 480 -0.42 29.86 15.72
N LEU A 481 -1.30 29.38 16.61
CA LEU A 481 -2.43 30.11 17.14
C LEU A 481 -2.17 30.52 18.58
N SER A 482 -2.59 31.72 18.95
CA SER A 482 -2.74 32.12 20.35
C SER A 482 -4.18 31.87 20.78
N ILE A 483 -4.41 30.96 21.73
CA ILE A 483 -5.71 30.77 22.38
C ILE A 483 -5.78 31.68 23.61
N PHE A 484 -6.95 32.25 23.87
CA PHE A 484 -7.27 33.05 25.04
C PHE A 484 -8.60 32.56 25.64
N ALA A 485 -8.70 32.51 26.97
CA ALA A 485 -9.95 32.22 27.67
C ALA A 485 -10.36 33.42 28.55
N ARG A 486 -11.63 33.85 28.45
CA ARG A 486 -12.24 34.87 29.34
C ARG A 486 -13.37 34.23 30.17
N VAL A 487 -13.59 34.72 31.39
CA VAL A 487 -14.66 34.25 32.29
C VAL A 487 -15.46 35.45 32.80
N GLY A 488 -16.79 35.34 32.75
CA GLY A 488 -17.73 36.40 33.11
C GLY A 488 -18.05 37.40 31.99
N GLU A 489 -19.16 38.12 32.14
CA GLU A 489 -19.58 39.18 31.21
C GLU A 489 -18.75 40.46 31.44
N CYS A 490 -17.76 40.72 30.57
CA CYS A 490 -16.93 41.93 30.65
C CYS A 490 -17.74 43.25 30.53
N GLU A 491 -18.99 43.22 30.02
CA GLU A 491 -19.87 44.40 29.95
C GLU A 491 -20.42 44.86 31.30
N LYS A 492 -20.64 43.95 32.27
CA LYS A 492 -21.29 44.28 33.55
C LYS A 492 -20.34 44.80 34.64
N LYS A 493 -19.03 44.93 34.37
CA LYS A 493 -17.98 45.41 35.30
C LYS A 493 -17.77 44.62 36.61
N VAL A 494 -18.46 43.49 36.82
CA VAL A 494 -18.38 42.71 38.07
C VAL A 494 -17.17 41.75 38.11
N PHE A 495 -16.64 41.33 36.95
CA PHE A 495 -15.57 40.33 36.84
C PHE A 495 -14.29 40.94 36.24
N GLN A 496 -13.11 40.47 36.69
CA GLN A 496 -11.84 40.81 36.07
C GLN A 496 -11.54 39.84 34.92
N CYS A 497 -11.51 40.36 33.69
CA CYS A 497 -11.23 39.55 32.50
C CYS A 497 -9.71 39.25 32.43
N GLN A 498 -9.33 38.03 32.77
CA GLN A 498 -7.94 37.53 32.63
C GLN A 498 -7.71 36.97 31.22
N TYR A 499 -6.46 37.03 30.75
CA TYR A 499 -6.02 36.55 29.44
C TYR A 499 -4.80 35.65 29.66
N HIS A 500 -4.74 34.50 28.99
CA HIS A 500 -3.61 33.56 29.05
C HIS A 500 -3.32 33.13 27.62
N ASP A 501 -2.11 33.44 27.13
CA ASP A 501 -1.74 33.25 25.72
C ASP A 501 -1.14 31.85 25.54
N ILE A 502 -1.89 30.96 24.91
CA ILE A 502 -1.45 29.59 24.64
C ILE A 502 -1.03 29.48 23.18
N ASN A 503 0.25 29.22 22.93
CA ASN A 503 0.75 28.97 21.59
C ASN A 503 0.50 27.51 21.18
N VAL A 504 -0.41 27.30 20.24
CA VAL A 504 -0.74 25.98 19.68
C VAL A 504 -0.27 25.93 18.25
N LYS A 505 0.60 24.98 17.93
CA LYS A 505 0.92 24.66 16.54
C LYS A 505 -0.11 23.67 16.03
N ILE A 506 -0.89 24.08 15.04
CA ILE A 506 -1.87 23.19 14.41
C ILE A 506 -1.14 22.31 13.40
N PRO A 507 -1.29 20.98 13.44
CA PRO A 507 -0.64 20.11 12.47
C PRO A 507 -1.10 20.41 11.05
N SER A 508 -0.25 20.14 10.06
CA SER A 508 -0.66 20.12 8.65
C SER A 508 -1.02 18.71 8.22
N THR A 509 -2.17 18.53 7.58
CA THR A 509 -2.61 17.21 7.08
C THR A 509 -1.75 16.79 5.89
N VAL A 510 -1.10 15.62 6.01
CA VAL A 510 -0.32 14.98 4.94
C VAL A 510 -1.21 14.05 4.12
N PHE A 511 -2.11 13.30 4.78
CA PHE A 511 -3.12 12.47 4.12
C PHE A 511 -4.38 12.33 4.98
N ASP A 512 -5.52 12.25 4.32
CA ASP A 512 -6.85 12.02 4.91
C ASP A 512 -7.41 10.72 4.33
N PHE A 513 -7.57 9.70 5.18
CA PHE A 513 -8.09 8.41 4.74
C PHE A 513 -9.61 8.47 4.49
N ILE A 514 -10.37 9.21 5.31
CA ILE A 514 -11.84 9.26 5.27
C ILE A 514 -12.33 9.97 4.01
N SER A 515 -11.83 11.18 3.71
CA SER A 515 -12.21 11.92 2.49
C SER A 515 -11.85 11.17 1.19
N TYR A 516 -10.86 10.27 1.25
CA TYR A 516 -10.43 9.47 0.10
C TYR A 516 -11.05 8.06 0.07
N ALA A 517 -11.75 7.63 1.12
CA ALA A 517 -12.36 6.30 1.21
C ALA A 517 -13.22 5.89 -0.01
N PRO A 518 -13.99 6.78 -0.68
CA PRO A 518 -14.74 6.42 -1.89
C PRO A 518 -13.89 6.15 -3.14
N LYS A 519 -12.62 6.57 -3.15
CA LYS A 519 -11.69 6.47 -4.29
C LYS A 519 -10.83 5.20 -4.22
N PHE A 520 -10.82 4.51 -3.09
CA PHE A 520 -10.00 3.33 -2.82
C PHE A 520 -10.82 2.04 -2.73
N ASN A 521 -10.14 0.90 -2.82
CA ASN A 521 -10.81 -0.40 -2.83
C ASN A 521 -11.09 -0.88 -1.42
N TRP A 522 -12.31 -1.35 -1.19
CA TRP A 522 -12.75 -1.95 0.07
C TRP A 522 -13.08 -3.42 -0.11
N TYR A 523 -12.79 -4.23 0.91
CA TYR A 523 -13.00 -5.68 0.88
C TYR A 523 -13.60 -6.18 2.19
N GLY A 524 -14.64 -7.01 2.06
CA GLY A 524 -15.19 -7.82 3.11
C GLY A 524 -14.46 -9.16 3.17
N ILE A 525 -13.78 -9.40 4.27
CA ILE A 525 -12.93 -10.56 4.49
C ILE A 525 -13.64 -11.57 5.37
N ASP A 526 -13.62 -12.82 4.95
CA ASP A 526 -13.94 -13.97 5.78
C ASP A 526 -12.64 -14.77 5.95
N PRO A 527 -11.95 -14.68 7.10
CA PRO A 527 -10.69 -15.39 7.29
C PRO A 527 -10.87 -16.91 7.35
N ASN A 528 -12.11 -17.36 7.55
CA ASN A 528 -12.50 -18.76 7.70
C ASN A 528 -12.98 -19.38 6.37
N ALA A 529 -13.20 -18.58 5.31
CA ALA A 529 -13.63 -19.05 3.99
C ALA A 529 -12.51 -19.71 3.15
N SER A 530 -12.80 -20.89 2.60
CA SER A 530 -11.93 -21.58 1.64
C SER A 530 -12.00 -21.02 0.22
N ASP A 531 -13.16 -20.48 -0.17
CA ASP A 531 -13.44 -19.92 -1.49
C ASP A 531 -14.04 -18.51 -1.30
N ASN A 532 -13.61 -17.51 -2.10
CA ASN A 532 -13.98 -16.09 -1.94
C ASN A 532 -13.70 -15.50 -0.53
N TYR A 533 -12.47 -15.74 -0.04
CA TYR A 533 -11.88 -15.13 1.17
C TYR A 533 -12.12 -13.62 1.24
N SER A 534 -11.87 -12.89 0.15
CA SER A 534 -12.08 -11.45 0.02
C SER A 534 -13.13 -11.14 -1.04
N LEU A 535 -14.18 -10.41 -0.66
CA LEU A 535 -15.20 -9.91 -1.57
C LEU A 535 -15.10 -8.38 -1.65
N GLN A 536 -15.02 -7.83 -2.86
CA GLN A 536 -14.93 -6.38 -3.04
C GLN A 536 -16.27 -5.73 -2.66
N LEU A 537 -16.22 -4.73 -1.78
CA LEU A 537 -17.38 -3.98 -1.33
C LEU A 537 -17.66 -2.81 -2.27
N LYS A 538 -18.95 -2.47 -2.43
CA LYS A 538 -19.36 -1.24 -3.09
C LYS A 538 -19.47 -0.13 -2.05
N PHE A 539 -18.80 0.99 -2.27
CA PHE A 539 -18.97 2.16 -1.40
C PHE A 539 -20.42 2.67 -1.42
N GLY A 540 -20.96 2.98 -0.23
CA GLY A 540 -22.39 3.28 -0.05
C GLY A 540 -23.28 2.03 -0.03
N SER A 541 -22.74 0.84 0.30
CA SER A 541 -23.57 -0.36 0.48
C SER A 541 -24.42 -0.30 1.75
N SER A 542 -25.44 -1.17 1.81
CA SER A 542 -26.38 -1.25 2.93
C SER A 542 -25.66 -1.64 4.22
N ILE A 543 -26.08 -1.08 5.36
CA ILE A 543 -25.65 -1.51 6.71
C ILE A 543 -26.03 -2.96 7.05
N ASN A 544 -26.86 -3.59 6.21
CA ASN A 544 -27.29 -4.97 6.33
C ASN A 544 -26.69 -5.90 5.26
N ASP A 545 -25.60 -5.51 4.60
CA ASP A 545 -24.98 -6.33 3.56
C ASP A 545 -24.08 -7.41 4.17
N SER A 546 -24.51 -8.67 4.11
CA SER A 546 -23.83 -9.82 4.73
C SER A 546 -22.33 -9.97 4.44
N ILE A 547 -21.83 -9.41 3.33
CA ILE A 547 -20.41 -9.47 2.99
C ILE A 547 -19.57 -8.36 3.66
N GLY A 548 -20.19 -7.42 4.37
CA GLY A 548 -19.57 -6.22 4.94
C GLY A 548 -20.05 -4.95 4.22
N SER A 549 -19.95 -3.78 4.86
CA SER A 549 -20.25 -2.51 4.19
C SER A 549 -19.31 -1.38 4.57
N VAL A 550 -19.29 -0.36 3.70
CA VAL A 550 -18.63 0.92 3.92
C VAL A 550 -19.48 2.04 3.29
N ALA A 551 -19.75 3.09 4.06
CA ALA A 551 -20.52 4.26 3.61
C ALA A 551 -20.24 5.48 4.50
N PHE A 552 -20.56 6.68 4.03
CA PHE A 552 -20.70 7.84 4.90
C PHE A 552 -22.06 7.81 5.62
N GLU A 553 -22.07 8.27 6.87
CA GLU A 553 -23.25 8.43 7.71
C GLU A 553 -23.23 9.83 8.34
N ASN A 554 -24.33 10.57 8.17
CA ASN A 554 -24.32 12.02 8.41
C ASN A 554 -25.23 12.39 9.59
N GLY A 555 -24.66 13.02 10.62
CA GLY A 555 -25.40 13.42 11.82
C GLY A 555 -25.95 12.27 12.66
N GLN A 556 -25.33 11.08 12.60
CA GLN A 556 -25.69 9.98 13.49
C GLN A 556 -25.13 10.19 14.89
N PHE A 557 -25.83 9.70 15.90
CA PHE A 557 -25.26 9.61 17.25
C PHE A 557 -24.27 8.45 17.34
N LEU A 558 -23.21 8.64 18.09
CA LEU A 558 -22.26 7.58 18.47
C LEU A 558 -22.56 7.04 19.88
N GLU A 559 -21.88 5.98 20.27
CA GLU A 559 -22.00 5.34 21.59
C GLU A 559 -21.80 6.29 22.79
N ASP A 560 -20.92 7.28 22.65
CA ASP A 560 -20.63 8.30 23.67
C ASP A 560 -21.67 9.44 23.67
N LYS A 561 -22.71 9.33 22.84
CA LYS A 561 -23.75 10.33 22.54
C LYS A 561 -23.26 11.56 21.79
N SER A 562 -22.02 11.60 21.31
CA SER A 562 -21.59 12.62 20.35
C SER A 562 -22.36 12.48 19.04
N GLN A 563 -22.47 13.57 18.28
CA GLN A 563 -23.18 13.62 17.00
C GLN A 563 -22.30 14.30 15.94
N PRO A 564 -21.25 13.62 15.43
CA PRO A 564 -20.43 14.12 14.34
C PRO A 564 -21.26 14.37 13.07
N ASP A 565 -20.79 15.32 12.25
CA ASP A 565 -21.52 15.78 11.07
C ASP A 565 -21.52 14.74 9.94
N GLU A 566 -20.40 14.07 9.73
CA GLU A 566 -20.19 12.93 8.83
C GLU A 566 -19.18 11.98 9.47
N VAL A 567 -19.40 10.66 9.34
CA VAL A 567 -18.45 9.60 9.73
C VAL A 567 -18.37 8.53 8.65
N LEU A 568 -17.24 7.83 8.57
CA LEU A 568 -17.11 6.65 7.72
C LEU A 568 -17.58 5.41 8.50
N ARG A 569 -18.83 5.01 8.28
CA ARG A 569 -19.39 3.76 8.79
C ARG A 569 -18.76 2.59 8.03
N THR A 570 -18.26 1.62 8.77
CA THR A 570 -17.83 0.32 8.29
C THR A 570 -18.47 -0.77 9.14
N HIS A 571 -18.91 -1.89 8.57
CA HIS A 571 -19.07 -3.10 9.39
C HIS A 571 -18.33 -4.27 8.73
N PRO A 572 -17.70 -5.14 9.54
CA PRO A 572 -17.08 -6.35 9.03
C PRO A 572 -18.06 -7.28 8.33
N ARG A 573 -17.51 -8.22 7.56
CA ARG A 573 -18.29 -9.33 6.98
C ARG A 573 -18.97 -10.14 8.08
N TRP A 574 -20.22 -10.55 7.89
CA TRP A 574 -21.02 -11.23 8.92
C TRP A 574 -20.66 -12.72 9.08
N VAL A 575 -19.45 -12.96 9.54
CA VAL A 575 -18.87 -14.26 9.92
C VAL A 575 -18.00 -14.08 11.16
N ALA A 576 -17.73 -15.15 11.91
CA ALA A 576 -16.75 -15.09 12.99
C ALA A 576 -15.36 -14.69 12.45
N ASP A 577 -14.69 -13.80 13.18
CA ASP A 577 -13.43 -13.12 12.81
C ASP A 577 -13.53 -12.34 11.47
N GLY A 578 -14.75 -12.03 11.01
CA GLY A 578 -14.97 -11.29 9.78
C GLY A 578 -14.31 -9.92 9.83
N GLN A 579 -13.81 -9.42 8.70
CA GLN A 579 -13.12 -8.13 8.64
C GLN A 579 -13.67 -7.25 7.51
N VAL A 580 -13.47 -5.95 7.62
CA VAL A 580 -13.66 -4.97 6.54
C VAL A 580 -12.39 -4.17 6.39
N ILE A 581 -11.84 -4.10 5.17
CA ILE A 581 -10.50 -3.55 4.90
C ILE A 581 -10.56 -2.57 3.73
N GLY A 582 -10.16 -1.32 3.97
CA GLY A 582 -9.87 -0.32 2.94
C GLY A 582 -8.38 -0.35 2.58
N VAL A 583 -8.07 -0.45 1.28
CA VAL A 583 -6.70 -0.56 0.75
C VAL A 583 -6.31 0.73 0.03
N TYR A 584 -5.38 1.46 0.64
CA TYR A 584 -4.91 2.77 0.19
C TYR A 584 -3.53 2.65 -0.44
N ASP A 585 -3.44 2.76 -1.76
CA ASP A 585 -2.17 2.90 -2.47
C ASP A 585 -1.71 4.36 -2.39
N LEU A 586 -0.73 4.63 -1.52
CA LEU A 586 -0.12 5.94 -1.34
C LEU A 586 1.26 6.02 -2.03
N THR A 587 1.50 5.17 -3.04
CA THR A 587 2.76 5.19 -3.83
C THR A 587 3.00 6.58 -4.41
N GLY A 588 4.17 7.15 -4.11
CA GLY A 588 4.56 8.50 -4.52
C GLY A 588 4.29 9.60 -3.50
N MET A 589 3.59 9.32 -2.40
CA MET A 589 3.55 10.23 -1.25
C MET A 589 4.86 10.20 -0.48
N SER A 590 5.26 11.34 0.09
CA SER A 590 6.48 11.48 0.90
C SER A 590 6.12 11.76 2.36
N PHE A 591 6.41 10.78 3.21
CA PHE A 591 6.29 10.88 4.67
C PHE A 591 7.64 11.28 5.26
N GLN A 592 7.61 12.11 6.31
CA GLN A 592 8.80 12.66 6.96
C GLN A 592 8.92 12.14 8.38
N LYS A 593 10.16 12.11 8.90
CA LYS A 593 10.40 11.72 10.29
C LYS A 593 9.77 12.74 11.23
N GLY A 594 8.80 12.28 12.04
CA GLY A 594 7.99 13.14 12.90
C GLY A 594 6.53 13.25 12.43
N ASP A 595 6.19 12.80 11.22
CA ASP A 595 4.79 12.62 10.82
C ASP A 595 4.12 11.57 11.72
N MET A 596 2.84 11.80 12.04
CA MET A 596 2.06 11.05 13.01
C MET A 596 0.77 10.53 12.37
N LEU A 597 0.33 9.33 12.73
CA LEU A 597 -1.00 8.82 12.43
C LEU A 597 -1.92 9.16 13.62
N ALA A 598 -3.03 9.84 13.36
CA ALA A 598 -4.07 10.14 14.34
C ALA A 598 -5.42 9.53 13.89
N ILE A 599 -6.09 8.80 14.79
CA ILE A 599 -7.41 8.18 14.54
C ILE A 599 -8.37 8.41 15.72
N ARG A 600 -9.66 8.58 15.41
CA ARG A 600 -10.79 8.42 16.35
C ARG A 600 -11.75 7.39 15.79
N VAL A 601 -12.12 6.42 16.62
CA VAL A 601 -12.93 5.26 16.26
C VAL A 601 -13.96 4.94 17.34
N GLY A 602 -14.98 4.15 17.02
CA GLY A 602 -16.02 3.72 17.97
C GLY A 602 -17.23 3.16 17.22
N TYR A 603 -18.43 3.25 17.80
CA TYR A 603 -19.67 2.71 17.24
C TYR A 603 -20.76 3.75 16.95
N LEU A 604 -21.61 3.46 15.96
CA LEU A 604 -22.94 4.07 15.86
C LEU A 604 -23.81 3.69 17.07
N ALA A 605 -24.55 4.67 17.60
CA ALA A 605 -25.51 4.44 18.67
C ALA A 605 -26.54 3.37 18.28
N GLY A 606 -26.74 2.38 19.16
CA GLY A 606 -27.66 1.27 18.94
C GLY A 606 -26.99 -0.06 18.52
N ALA A 607 -25.66 -0.10 18.39
CA ALA A 607 -24.85 -1.30 18.11
C ALA A 607 -24.85 -2.39 19.22
N GLY A 608 -25.88 -2.45 20.07
CA GLY A 608 -25.90 -3.16 21.36
C GLY A 608 -25.92 -4.70 21.32
N GLN A 609 -25.51 -5.32 20.21
CA GLN A 609 -25.29 -6.78 20.09
C GLN A 609 -23.82 -7.14 19.78
N SER A 610 -22.94 -6.15 19.60
CA SER A 610 -21.50 -6.36 19.35
C SER A 610 -20.81 -6.87 20.62
N ASP A 611 -19.81 -7.75 20.46
CA ASP A 611 -18.90 -8.17 21.53
C ASP A 611 -17.55 -7.42 21.52
N GLY A 612 -17.36 -6.48 20.58
CA GLY A 612 -16.21 -5.58 20.52
C GLY A 612 -15.33 -5.80 19.28
N VAL A 613 -15.00 -4.73 18.55
CA VAL A 613 -14.16 -4.77 17.36
C VAL A 613 -12.73 -4.30 17.60
N THR A 614 -11.78 -4.83 16.83
CA THR A 614 -10.43 -4.24 16.73
C THR A 614 -10.33 -3.36 15.48
N PHE A 615 -10.17 -2.05 15.68
CA PHE A 615 -9.68 -1.14 14.64
C PHE A 615 -8.17 -1.28 14.50
N SER A 616 -7.66 -1.27 13.28
CA SER A 616 -6.23 -1.28 13.02
C SER A 616 -5.84 -0.47 11.80
N VAL A 617 -4.67 0.15 11.88
CA VAL A 617 -3.97 0.70 10.72
C VAL A 617 -2.62 0.01 10.60
N SER A 618 -2.33 -0.50 9.42
CA SER A 618 -1.04 -1.10 9.08
C SER A 618 -0.55 -0.58 7.74
N CYS A 619 0.76 -0.71 7.49
CA CYS A 619 1.33 -0.49 6.17
C CYS A 619 2.11 -1.71 5.71
N GLN A 620 2.19 -1.93 4.40
CA GLN A 620 3.04 -2.97 3.81
C GLN A 620 3.75 -2.49 2.53
N THR A 621 4.87 -3.14 2.23
CA THR A 621 5.36 -3.29 0.86
C THR A 621 4.35 -4.10 0.03
N PRO A 622 4.20 -3.86 -1.29
CA PRO A 622 3.27 -4.63 -2.12
C PRO A 622 3.55 -6.13 -2.05
N PHE A 623 2.64 -6.89 -1.41
CA PHE A 623 2.66 -8.35 -1.43
C PHE A 623 1.32 -8.91 -1.91
N TYR A 624 1.13 -8.88 -3.24
CA TYR A 624 -0.04 -9.47 -3.87
C TYR A 624 0.03 -11.00 -3.86
N LYS A 625 -0.58 -11.62 -2.84
CA LYS A 625 -1.83 -12.41 -2.96
C LYS A 625 -2.17 -13.13 -1.65
N SER A 626 -3.48 -13.28 -1.40
CA SER A 626 -4.11 -13.72 -0.16
C SER A 626 -3.98 -12.73 1.01
N PHE A 627 -5.11 -12.08 1.33
CA PHE A 627 -5.29 -11.26 2.53
C PHE A 627 -5.08 -12.06 3.84
N ALA A 628 -5.04 -13.40 3.78
CA ALA A 628 -4.61 -14.30 4.87
C ALA A 628 -3.16 -14.09 5.39
N ARG A 629 -2.40 -13.14 4.82
CA ARG A 629 -1.03 -12.77 5.24
C ARG A 629 -0.89 -11.35 5.81
N ILE A 630 -1.97 -10.60 6.09
CA ILE A 630 -1.89 -9.22 6.60
C ILE A 630 -1.06 -9.13 7.92
N PHE A 631 -1.08 -10.16 8.75
CA PHE A 631 -0.60 -10.10 10.13
C PHE A 631 0.80 -10.68 10.35
N GLN A 632 1.85 -10.01 9.84
CA GLN A 632 3.17 -10.15 10.49
C GLN A 632 4.22 -9.06 10.27
N ASN A 633 4.05 -8.07 9.40
CA ASN A 633 4.99 -6.95 9.28
C ASN A 633 4.27 -5.59 9.22
N SER A 634 4.73 -4.64 10.04
CA SER A 634 4.33 -3.21 10.09
C SER A 634 2.85 -2.87 10.34
N ASN A 635 2.29 -3.46 11.41
CA ASN A 635 1.18 -2.82 12.13
C ASN A 635 1.65 -1.48 12.72
N ILE A 636 0.82 -0.43 12.58
CA ILE A 636 1.13 0.93 13.06
C ILE A 636 0.34 1.23 14.34
N VAL A 637 -0.94 0.90 14.38
CA VAL A 637 -1.79 1.02 15.57
C VAL A 637 -2.89 -0.05 15.56
N ASN A 638 -3.26 -0.51 16.76
CA ASN A 638 -4.46 -1.29 17.05
C ASN A 638 -5.23 -0.61 18.17
N VAL A 639 -6.55 -0.48 18.02
CA VAL A 639 -7.47 0.07 19.02
C VAL A 639 -8.62 -0.90 19.16
N GLN A 640 -8.74 -1.54 20.33
CA GLN A 640 -9.92 -2.33 20.67
C GLN A 640 -11.00 -1.38 21.20
N ASP A 641 -12.20 -1.52 20.66
CA ASP A 641 -13.42 -0.92 21.19
C ASP A 641 -14.39 -2.04 21.57
N ASN A 642 -15.12 -1.86 22.68
CA ASN A 642 -16.07 -2.85 23.20
C ASN A 642 -17.51 -2.34 23.20
N ASN A 643 -17.79 -1.22 22.51
CA ASN A 643 -19.08 -0.53 22.53
C ASN A 643 -19.51 -0.19 23.98
N ASP A 644 -18.56 0.30 24.77
CA ASP A 644 -18.74 0.60 26.20
C ASP A 644 -19.19 2.04 26.47
N GLY A 645 -19.57 2.78 25.41
CA GLY A 645 -20.05 4.15 25.48
C GLY A 645 -18.92 5.17 25.43
N ILE A 646 -17.76 4.78 24.88
CA ILE A 646 -16.53 5.59 24.88
C ILE A 646 -15.81 5.44 23.54
N VAL A 647 -15.98 6.42 22.65
CA VAL A 647 -15.16 6.53 21.44
C VAL A 647 -13.67 6.67 21.79
N ARG A 648 -12.81 6.03 20.99
CA ARG A 648 -11.38 5.87 21.28
C ARG A 648 -10.51 6.72 20.37
N ASP A 649 -9.57 7.43 20.99
CA ASP A 649 -8.50 8.16 20.32
C ASP A 649 -7.22 7.33 20.29
N ALA A 650 -6.47 7.34 19.18
CA ALA A 650 -5.08 6.91 19.18
C ALA A 650 -4.22 7.79 18.26
N VAL A 651 -3.04 8.17 18.76
CA VAL A 651 -2.06 8.98 18.03
C VAL A 651 -0.69 8.33 18.17
N VAL A 652 -0.04 8.01 17.05
CA VAL A 652 1.26 7.32 17.02
C VAL A 652 2.20 7.93 16.00
N LEU A 653 3.51 7.94 16.29
CA LEU A 653 4.53 8.32 15.31
C LEU A 653 4.56 7.28 14.18
N LEU A 654 4.67 7.75 12.93
CA LEU A 654 4.88 6.84 11.80
C LEU A 654 6.25 6.14 11.95
N PRO A 655 6.31 4.80 11.83
CA PRO A 655 7.55 4.06 11.99
C PRO A 655 8.52 4.36 10.84
N ASP A 656 9.83 4.23 11.09
CA ASP A 656 10.87 4.57 10.10
C ASP A 656 10.69 3.82 8.75
N ILE A 657 10.02 2.66 8.71
CA ILE A 657 9.69 1.94 7.47
C ILE A 657 8.76 2.75 6.54
N VAL A 658 7.83 3.52 7.10
CA VAL A 658 6.94 4.43 6.36
C VAL A 658 7.71 5.66 5.88
N THR A 659 8.44 6.33 6.79
CA THR A 659 9.13 7.60 6.48
C THR A 659 10.35 7.41 5.56
N ASN A 660 10.87 6.19 5.44
CA ASN A 660 11.88 5.82 4.46
C ASN A 660 11.29 5.43 3.08
N GLY A 661 9.96 5.54 2.89
CA GLY A 661 9.28 5.23 1.63
C GLY A 661 9.11 3.73 1.34
N ASN A 662 9.37 2.85 2.31
CA ASN A 662 9.33 1.39 2.14
C ASN A 662 7.95 0.78 2.47
N CYS A 663 6.90 1.59 2.63
CA CYS A 663 5.59 1.14 3.09
C CYS A 663 4.42 1.91 2.43
N PRO A 664 4.26 1.85 1.09
CA PRO A 664 3.31 2.72 0.38
C PRO A 664 1.84 2.26 0.46
N TYR A 665 1.57 0.99 0.78
CA TYR A 665 0.20 0.49 0.91
C TYR A 665 -0.25 0.56 2.35
N PHE A 666 -1.29 1.36 2.62
CA PHE A 666 -1.92 1.45 3.94
C PHE A 666 -3.25 0.67 3.95
N TYR A 667 -3.53 0.05 5.08
CA TYR A 667 -4.73 -0.74 5.32
C TYR A 667 -5.45 -0.19 6.55
N LEU A 668 -6.66 0.31 6.36
CA LEU A 668 -7.60 0.59 7.46
C LEU A 668 -8.50 -0.63 7.58
N MET A 669 -8.53 -1.24 8.76
CA MET A 669 -9.27 -2.47 9.00
C MET A 669 -10.08 -2.41 10.28
N VAL A 670 -11.29 -2.96 10.23
CA VAL A 670 -12.07 -3.36 11.42
C VAL A 670 -12.21 -4.88 11.41
N ASP A 671 -11.89 -5.51 12.52
CA ASP A 671 -12.07 -6.95 12.80
C ASP A 671 -13.23 -7.14 13.77
N ALA A 672 -14.18 -8.02 13.42
CA ALA A 672 -15.35 -8.36 14.24
C ALA A 672 -15.01 -9.14 15.52
N GLY A 673 -13.88 -9.85 15.54
CA GLY A 673 -13.66 -10.88 16.55
C GLY A 673 -14.75 -11.98 16.48
N PRO A 674 -15.07 -12.65 17.60
CA PRO A 674 -15.87 -13.87 17.59
C PRO A 674 -17.33 -13.74 17.11
N SER A 675 -17.97 -12.57 17.25
CA SER A 675 -19.41 -12.40 16.96
C SER A 675 -19.71 -11.12 16.16
N PRO A 676 -19.99 -11.22 14.84
CA PRO A 676 -20.12 -10.07 13.93
C PRO A 676 -21.44 -9.27 14.06
N ASN A 677 -22.12 -9.37 15.21
CA ASN A 677 -23.51 -8.92 15.37
C ASN A 677 -23.57 -7.44 15.69
N SER A 678 -24.20 -6.63 14.83
CA SER A 678 -24.34 -5.19 15.01
C SER A 678 -23.01 -4.42 15.15
N ASP A 679 -21.92 -4.91 14.52
CA ASP A 679 -20.61 -4.26 14.47
C ASP A 679 -20.59 -3.00 13.59
N TRP A 680 -21.44 -2.02 13.92
CA TRP A 680 -21.58 -0.76 13.20
C TRP A 680 -20.47 0.22 13.60
N ALA A 681 -19.25 -0.22 13.36
CA ALA A 681 -18.02 0.50 13.61
C ALA A 681 -17.95 1.79 12.76
N VAL A 682 -17.37 2.83 13.34
CA VAL A 682 -17.15 4.11 12.66
C VAL A 682 -15.70 4.54 12.78
N TRP A 683 -15.19 5.09 11.68
CA TRP A 683 -14.01 5.95 11.69
C TRP A 683 -14.53 7.39 11.71
N VAL A 684 -14.27 8.09 12.81
CA VAL A 684 -14.66 9.48 13.01
C VAL A 684 -13.58 10.41 12.48
N SER A 685 -12.31 10.04 12.68
CA SER A 685 -11.13 10.70 12.09
C SER A 685 -10.07 9.65 11.74
N ALA A 686 -9.34 9.85 10.64
CA ALA A 686 -8.15 9.07 10.31
C ALA A 686 -7.21 9.85 9.40
N PHE A 687 -6.08 10.31 9.94
CA PHE A 687 -5.17 11.25 9.29
C PHE A 687 -3.71 10.86 9.47
N ILE A 688 -2.90 11.15 8.45
CA ILE A 688 -1.46 11.37 8.64
C ILE A 688 -1.25 12.88 8.75
N GLU A 689 -0.63 13.29 9.84
CA GLU A 689 -0.42 14.68 10.24
C GLU A 689 1.06 14.97 10.40
N ARG A 690 1.46 16.22 10.13
CA ARG A 690 2.81 16.72 10.37
C ARG A 690 2.77 17.83 11.43
N PRO A 691 3.41 17.65 12.59
CA PRO A 691 3.34 18.58 13.71
C PRO A 691 4.14 19.86 13.51
#